data_AF-A0A7R8UK51-F1
#
_entry.id   AF-A0A7R8UK51-F1
#
_cell.length_a   1.000
_cell.length_b   1.000
_cell.length_c   1.000
_cell.angle_alpha   90.00
_cell.angle_beta   90.00
_cell.angle_gamma   90.00
#
_symmetry.space_group_name_H-M   'P 1'
#
loop_
_entity.id
_entity.type
_entity.pdbx_description
1 polymer ?
#
loop_
_entity_poly.entity_id
_entity_poly.type
_entity_poly.pdbx_seq_one_letter_code
_entity_poly.pdbx_strand_id
1 'polypeptide(L)'
;METGANLDIEKILEFIRKQDSSEKYEGVKKVVLLLGCTGNGKSTLTQLLTGNRNLRCVGSMGQYVIEDENGRIGSAGTTILSQTTYPENLPYPGSDTETFLLDCPGFRDTRNSSMDVACTIFTKRSLKNCLVAKIVLVISYEEVKLGGQRNAFLELVKHASEFVKDFEKFRSSIALFVTKVPNIVEPESRNREYVSDANMKKHIFQFLESVRETILAQIDIPAEKRSLYTNTMLLTNILLQSSPGNSRIGILRCPDRQGLLHEVSTIRQSKADLDDIIERVLEFTQISEDDFGYSISSDSKVCITESVKEITNTVTELLSKILGQIVDCYQMFENKTEDMETLYQNFSEHYNVWKRTAEKLSSLVITREVFRCVLRHVEYLFSTELLKEFSCDETTTELTQHIAELNGYIELLELLETVSNQNYQIATSKLQTIFEKASNAVRSSNIWYQAFPKFYKQLTSYDVQQRKSSSPALNFMDALEKWIQGNTPISAEDFTEEFNAVYEGGLGVQLDFEISVIKLKRFHRLCKYAFVESTTYASGEFLKSVGNIVLLSSVPILGNEGVTDVEIFAGNKVFIDCDLDAVGKRLQIFIAAPEWEVVGDHRQLILDGAEGYPHRYPVEDGDDSGSNGKNGNPGQPGECGGNFFGIGDKMCNGKNLVVSASGGKGGVGQDGGNGRPGLSGRDAETPGDQDKWFWESFSQMKKGLFKGTRKNGTELGFFCLRNFERNAYTFPGEDGQEGGNGGDGGCGGIGGFPGDVSFLGFKDDGLPLVVEKCGDCGEDGKGGKAGVGGNHGKSLEAIVEKNEPLLDLNLRKKLIFENIVDVHRGYASDGQNGNDGFSKLPLCRPKYNKNKNFPAAVLDYKLWFTENAKTNPIQSNFESFICRLEKVSKITDFGSIEALAAELARIELKIVRSASDIECKDEYTLLLYYIKCFFNNIIELTFDDAEAIWFLYIIALFRQKSDFSKITNLVEKARAIAGMAQELMFAAQYNGDEAEISEKPYSGLKFETNAFFEAIYETRRNYEMLVQEVDRIAGVSIPPCSAAFTEKQISNFVLISESKLPPRLESDEIFEELIPDEEIENRNIFGRILGSF
;
A
#
# COMPACT_ATOMS: atom_id res chain seq x y z
N MET A 1 37.50 -29.32 -53.02
CA MET A 1 36.44 -28.44 -53.55
C MET A 1 35.59 -28.04 -52.35
N GLU A 2 36.12 -27.13 -51.55
CA GLU A 2 35.50 -26.59 -50.34
C GLU A 2 35.33 -25.09 -50.57
N THR A 3 34.17 -24.71 -51.09
CA THR A 3 33.56 -23.37 -50.98
C THR A 3 32.08 -23.59 -51.24
N GLY A 4 31.40 -24.21 -50.26
CA GLY A 4 29.94 -24.26 -50.26
C GLY A 4 29.42 -22.83 -50.23
N ALA A 5 28.60 -22.46 -51.21
CA ALA A 5 28.04 -21.12 -51.32
C ALA A 5 27.01 -20.92 -50.20
N ASN A 6 27.46 -20.50 -49.01
CA ASN A 6 26.55 -20.01 -47.97
C ASN A 6 25.78 -18.82 -48.51
N LEU A 7 24.48 -18.77 -48.20
CA LEU A 7 23.65 -17.61 -48.48
C LEU A 7 24.25 -16.41 -47.73
N ASP A 8 24.61 -15.35 -48.45
CA ASP A 8 25.05 -14.10 -47.85
C ASP A 8 23.83 -13.38 -47.25
N ILE A 9 23.55 -13.67 -45.98
CA ILE A 9 22.39 -13.17 -45.22
C ILE A 9 22.45 -11.65 -45.08
N GLU A 10 23.62 -11.09 -44.79
CA GLU A 10 23.79 -9.64 -44.66
C GLU A 10 23.45 -8.93 -45.96
N LYS A 11 23.88 -9.47 -47.11
CA LYS A 11 23.47 -8.92 -48.42
C LYS A 11 21.96 -8.99 -48.63
N ILE A 12 21.29 -10.08 -48.26
CA ILE A 12 19.83 -10.18 -48.40
C ILE A 12 19.11 -9.16 -47.50
N LEU A 13 19.57 -8.96 -46.26
CA LEU A 13 19.04 -7.95 -45.36
C LEU A 13 19.30 -6.53 -45.87
N GLU A 14 20.49 -6.25 -46.39
CA GLU A 14 20.83 -4.97 -47.02
C GLU A 14 19.91 -4.69 -48.22
N PHE A 15 19.67 -5.71 -49.05
CA PHE A 15 18.77 -5.67 -50.20
C PHE A 15 17.32 -5.39 -49.81
N ILE A 16 16.82 -6.04 -48.76
CA ILE A 16 15.47 -5.80 -48.20
C ILE A 16 15.36 -4.36 -47.68
N ARG A 17 16.32 -3.92 -46.85
CA ARG A 17 16.33 -2.58 -46.25
C ARG A 17 16.40 -1.46 -47.29
N LYS A 18 17.23 -1.62 -48.34
CA LYS A 18 17.32 -0.65 -49.46
C LYS A 18 16.02 -0.52 -50.24
N GLN A 19 15.23 -1.58 -50.37
CA GLN A 19 13.96 -1.53 -51.08
C GLN A 19 12.88 -0.78 -50.29
N ASP A 20 12.79 -1.00 -48.97
CA ASP A 20 11.79 -0.34 -48.12
C ASP A 20 11.99 1.19 -48.08
N SER A 21 13.21 1.67 -48.35
CA SER A 21 13.51 3.09 -48.55
C SER A 21 13.22 3.65 -49.95
N SER A 22 12.76 2.83 -50.90
CA SER A 22 12.54 3.25 -52.30
C SER A 22 11.05 3.49 -52.62
N GLU A 23 10.62 4.75 -52.65
CA GLU A 23 9.27 5.24 -53.00
C GLU A 23 8.80 4.90 -54.43
N LYS A 24 9.53 4.08 -55.20
CA LYS A 24 9.36 3.88 -56.66
C LYS A 24 8.10 3.09 -57.08
N TYR A 25 7.28 2.62 -56.15
CA TYR A 25 6.19 1.67 -56.42
C TYR A 25 4.81 2.14 -55.92
N GLU A 26 4.67 3.40 -55.50
CA GLU A 26 3.37 3.98 -55.16
C GLU A 26 2.60 4.38 -56.45
N GLY A 27 1.34 3.95 -56.55
CA GLY A 27 0.41 4.39 -57.62
C GLY A 27 0.23 3.46 -58.83
N VAL A 28 0.98 2.36 -58.95
CA VAL A 28 0.84 1.41 -60.08
C VAL A 28 -0.35 0.46 -59.87
N LYS A 29 -1.48 0.73 -60.54
CA LYS A 29 -2.71 -0.09 -60.40
C LYS A 29 -2.83 -1.25 -61.40
N LYS A 30 -2.29 -1.11 -62.62
CA LYS A 30 -2.40 -2.10 -63.72
C LYS A 30 -1.01 -2.52 -64.22
N VAL A 31 -0.72 -3.82 -64.22
CA VAL A 31 0.60 -4.33 -64.58
C VAL A 31 0.56 -5.45 -65.63
N VAL A 32 1.52 -5.47 -66.54
CA VAL A 32 1.80 -6.58 -67.45
C VAL A 32 3.14 -7.20 -67.01
N LEU A 33 3.05 -8.39 -66.44
CA LEU A 33 4.13 -9.12 -65.81
C LEU A 33 4.87 -9.98 -66.84
N LEU A 34 6.16 -9.70 -67.07
CA LEU A 34 7.00 -10.46 -67.99
C LEU A 34 7.82 -11.51 -67.24
N LEU A 35 7.45 -12.79 -67.36
CA LEU A 35 8.09 -13.90 -66.67
C LEU A 35 8.84 -14.81 -67.65
N GLY A 36 9.98 -15.35 -67.24
CA GLY A 36 10.77 -16.25 -68.09
C GLY A 36 12.19 -16.47 -67.59
N CYS A 37 12.86 -17.51 -68.08
CA CYS A 37 14.23 -17.83 -67.69
C CYS A 37 15.23 -16.73 -68.12
N THR A 38 16.37 -16.67 -67.44
CA THR A 38 17.48 -15.77 -67.79
C THR A 38 17.91 -15.99 -69.25
N GLY A 39 18.10 -14.92 -70.02
CA GLY A 39 18.53 -15.01 -71.42
C GLY A 39 17.42 -15.20 -72.47
N ASN A 40 16.15 -15.34 -72.08
CA ASN A 40 15.00 -15.49 -73.01
C ASN A 40 14.53 -14.17 -73.66
N GLY A 41 15.24 -13.06 -73.42
CA GLY A 41 14.97 -11.78 -74.11
C GLY A 41 13.88 -10.92 -73.48
N LYS A 42 13.59 -11.09 -72.17
CA LYS A 42 12.61 -10.27 -71.42
C LYS A 42 12.94 -8.77 -71.51
N SER A 43 14.11 -8.34 -71.04
CA SER A 43 14.48 -6.92 -71.08
C SER A 43 14.52 -6.35 -72.51
N THR A 44 14.93 -7.16 -73.49
CA THR A 44 14.86 -6.78 -74.91
C THR A 44 13.43 -6.52 -75.36
N LEU A 45 12.52 -7.42 -74.99
CA LEU A 45 11.09 -7.29 -75.26
C LEU A 45 10.49 -6.07 -74.54
N THR A 46 10.81 -5.86 -73.26
CA THR A 46 10.32 -4.72 -72.49
C THR A 46 10.73 -3.40 -73.13
N GLN A 47 12.01 -3.23 -73.46
CA GLN A 47 12.52 -2.01 -74.09
C GLN A 47 11.90 -1.76 -75.48
N LEU A 48 11.60 -2.84 -76.23
CA LEU A 48 10.91 -2.73 -77.52
C LEU A 48 9.46 -2.25 -77.35
N LEU A 49 8.72 -2.86 -76.41
CA LEU A 49 7.31 -2.55 -76.16
C LEU A 49 7.14 -1.14 -75.58
N THR A 50 8.03 -0.69 -74.69
CA THR A 50 8.01 0.66 -74.12
C THR A 50 8.40 1.75 -75.12
N GLY A 51 8.85 1.38 -76.32
CA GLY A 51 9.15 2.32 -77.40
C GLY A 51 10.53 2.97 -77.29
N ASN A 52 11.50 2.31 -76.63
CA ASN A 52 12.87 2.80 -76.58
C ASN A 52 13.45 2.93 -78.01
N ARG A 53 13.75 4.17 -78.41
CA ARG A 53 14.25 4.49 -79.76
C ARG A 53 15.75 4.21 -79.94
N ASN A 54 16.47 3.96 -78.84
CA ASN A 54 17.92 3.77 -78.83
C ASN A 54 18.33 2.31 -79.01
N LEU A 55 17.36 1.40 -79.20
CA LEU A 55 17.66 0.01 -79.56
C LEU A 55 18.20 -0.05 -80.98
N ARG A 56 19.36 -0.67 -81.15
CA ARG A 56 20.02 -0.85 -82.45
C ARG A 56 20.33 -2.31 -82.69
N CYS A 57 20.22 -2.71 -83.93
CA CYS A 57 20.68 -4.01 -84.40
C CYS A 57 22.10 -3.85 -84.95
N VAL A 58 23.05 -4.62 -84.44
CA VAL A 58 24.44 -4.69 -84.89
C VAL A 58 24.69 -6.08 -85.48
N GLY A 59 25.39 -6.15 -86.62
CA GLY A 59 25.61 -7.41 -87.34
C GLY A 59 27.09 -7.75 -87.49
N SER A 60 27.44 -9.02 -87.31
CA SER A 60 28.76 -9.58 -87.66
C SER A 60 28.59 -11.00 -88.21
N MET A 61 29.23 -11.31 -89.34
CA MET A 61 29.21 -12.62 -89.99
C MET A 61 27.81 -13.23 -90.24
N GLY A 62 26.82 -12.39 -90.61
CA GLY A 62 25.46 -12.87 -90.91
C GLY A 62 24.59 -13.17 -89.69
N GLN A 63 25.07 -12.87 -88.48
CA GLN A 63 24.28 -12.88 -87.26
C GLN A 63 24.02 -11.43 -86.82
N TYR A 64 22.77 -11.18 -86.40
CA TYR A 64 22.31 -9.88 -85.94
C TYR A 64 22.01 -9.95 -84.44
N VAL A 65 22.58 -9.03 -83.66
CA VAL A 65 22.40 -8.90 -82.21
C VAL A 65 21.77 -7.54 -81.91
N ILE A 66 20.83 -7.52 -80.97
CA ILE A 66 20.19 -6.29 -80.49
C ILE A 66 21.06 -5.74 -79.36
N GLU A 67 21.41 -4.47 -79.44
CA GLU A 67 22.15 -3.73 -78.42
C GLU A 67 21.40 -2.46 -78.01
N ASP A 68 21.65 -1.98 -76.79
CA ASP A 68 21.28 -0.64 -76.34
C ASP A 68 22.52 0.21 -76.06
N GLU A 69 22.36 1.54 -76.08
CA GLU A 69 23.48 2.47 -75.83
C GLU A 69 23.97 2.45 -74.38
N ASN A 70 23.14 1.98 -73.45
CA ASN A 70 23.44 1.88 -72.02
C ASN A 70 24.08 0.55 -71.61
N GLY A 71 24.28 -0.39 -72.55
CA GLY A 71 24.93 -1.68 -72.31
C GLY A 71 24.10 -2.69 -71.50
N ARG A 72 22.81 -2.44 -71.27
CA ARG A 72 21.85 -3.35 -70.61
C ARG A 72 21.46 -4.54 -71.50
N ILE A 73 21.48 -4.35 -72.82
CA ILE A 73 21.17 -5.37 -73.82
C ILE A 73 22.37 -5.49 -74.76
N GLY A 74 22.85 -6.72 -74.97
CA GLY A 74 23.77 -7.03 -76.07
C GLY A 74 25.25 -6.66 -75.86
N SER A 75 25.71 -6.35 -74.65
CA SER A 75 27.13 -6.09 -74.39
C SER A 75 28.00 -7.29 -74.81
N ALA A 76 28.84 -7.08 -75.84
CA ALA A 76 29.67 -8.10 -76.46
C ALA A 76 30.61 -8.78 -75.43
N GLY A 77 30.19 -9.94 -74.93
CA GLY A 77 30.99 -10.81 -74.04
C GLY A 77 30.26 -11.40 -72.83
N THR A 78 29.06 -10.91 -72.44
CA THR A 78 28.47 -11.29 -71.14
C THR A 78 26.96 -11.57 -71.19
N THR A 79 26.49 -12.49 -72.04
CA THR A 79 25.16 -13.13 -71.84
C THR A 79 25.12 -14.05 -70.61
N ILE A 80 26.25 -14.24 -69.91
CA ILE A 80 26.41 -15.14 -68.77
C ILE A 80 25.88 -14.53 -67.45
N LEU A 81 25.82 -13.20 -67.34
CA LEU A 81 25.42 -12.50 -66.11
C LEU A 81 24.20 -11.60 -66.37
N SER A 82 23.08 -11.90 -65.70
CA SER A 82 21.89 -11.05 -65.70
C SER A 82 22.21 -9.67 -65.09
N GLN A 83 21.82 -8.58 -65.75
CA GLN A 83 21.96 -7.22 -65.21
C GLN A 83 20.67 -6.72 -64.51
N THR A 84 19.54 -7.41 -64.70
CA THR A 84 18.25 -7.05 -64.10
C THR A 84 18.16 -7.64 -62.70
N THR A 85 18.45 -6.81 -61.71
CA THR A 85 18.54 -7.22 -60.29
C THR A 85 17.27 -6.88 -59.51
N TYR A 86 16.56 -5.85 -59.96
CA TYR A 86 15.30 -5.39 -59.40
C TYR A 86 14.26 -5.38 -60.53
N PRO A 87 13.00 -5.76 -60.25
CA PRO A 87 11.90 -5.55 -61.17
C PRO A 87 11.81 -4.06 -61.51
N GLU A 88 11.68 -3.73 -62.80
CA GLU A 88 11.53 -2.34 -63.23
C GLU A 88 10.14 -2.10 -63.79
N ASN A 89 9.45 -1.10 -63.25
CA ASN A 89 8.18 -0.61 -63.77
C ASN A 89 8.43 0.38 -64.90
N LEU A 90 8.05 0.00 -66.12
CA LEU A 90 8.14 0.88 -67.28
C LEU A 90 6.73 1.22 -67.79
N PRO A 91 6.41 2.50 -68.04
CA PRO A 91 5.11 2.89 -68.61
C PRO A 91 4.89 2.20 -69.95
N TYR A 92 3.74 1.55 -70.13
CA TYR A 92 3.36 0.95 -71.40
C TYR A 92 2.71 2.01 -72.29
N PRO A 93 3.23 2.30 -73.50
CA PRO A 93 2.74 3.37 -74.37
C PRO A 93 1.46 3.00 -75.14
N GLY A 94 0.67 2.05 -74.62
CA GLY A 94 -0.57 1.58 -75.22
C GLY A 94 -1.74 2.56 -75.07
N SER A 95 -2.93 2.09 -75.41
CA SER A 95 -4.19 2.85 -75.33
C SER A 95 -4.57 3.29 -73.90
N ASP A 96 -4.05 2.61 -72.88
CA ASP A 96 -4.27 2.91 -71.46
C ASP A 96 -2.98 3.41 -70.80
N THR A 97 -2.92 4.71 -70.49
CA THR A 97 -1.74 5.37 -69.90
C THR A 97 -1.45 4.95 -68.45
N GLU A 98 -2.33 4.17 -67.81
CA GLU A 98 -2.14 3.66 -66.45
C GLU A 98 -1.55 2.24 -66.41
N THR A 99 -1.20 1.65 -67.57
CA THR A 99 -0.62 0.31 -67.64
C THR A 99 0.91 0.37 -67.59
N PHE A 100 1.52 -0.48 -66.76
CA PHE A 100 2.98 -0.62 -66.66
C PHE A 100 3.43 -2.02 -67.06
N LEU A 101 4.57 -2.11 -67.77
CA LEU A 101 5.30 -3.36 -67.98
C LEU A 101 6.27 -3.57 -66.82
N LEU A 102 6.22 -4.74 -66.19
CA LEU A 102 7.17 -5.13 -65.15
C LEU A 102 8.24 -6.04 -65.76
N ASP A 103 9.45 -5.51 -65.95
CA ASP A 103 10.62 -6.29 -66.38
C ASP A 103 11.16 -7.08 -65.19
N CYS A 104 10.79 -8.35 -65.07
CA CYS A 104 11.24 -9.18 -63.96
C CYS A 104 12.65 -9.74 -64.20
N PRO A 105 13.44 -9.93 -63.13
CA PRO A 105 14.63 -10.78 -63.18
C PRO A 105 14.29 -12.16 -63.77
N GLY A 106 15.28 -12.81 -64.39
CA GLY A 106 15.06 -14.14 -64.92
C GLY A 106 14.86 -15.19 -63.83
N PHE A 107 14.00 -16.18 -64.13
CA PHE A 107 14.00 -17.41 -63.34
C PHE A 107 15.39 -18.04 -63.42
N ARG A 108 15.92 -18.49 -62.26
CA ARG A 108 17.30 -18.94 -62.07
C ARG A 108 18.30 -17.86 -62.45
N ASP A 109 18.40 -16.84 -61.60
CA ASP A 109 19.52 -15.91 -61.71
C ASP A 109 20.82 -16.66 -61.37
N THR A 110 21.66 -16.88 -62.38
CA THR A 110 22.87 -17.73 -62.30
C THR A 110 24.01 -17.10 -61.50
N ARG A 111 23.82 -15.91 -60.91
CA ARG A 111 24.86 -15.19 -60.18
C ARG A 111 25.22 -15.85 -58.84
N ASN A 112 24.22 -16.15 -58.00
CA ASN A 112 24.33 -16.95 -56.76
C ASN A 112 22.94 -17.14 -56.11
N SER A 113 22.83 -18.05 -55.14
CA SER A 113 21.59 -18.34 -54.41
C SER A 113 20.98 -17.13 -53.68
N SER A 114 21.80 -16.21 -53.16
CA SER A 114 21.30 -14.97 -52.53
C SER A 114 20.56 -14.07 -53.51
N MET A 115 21.06 -13.97 -54.75
CA MET A 115 20.41 -13.19 -55.81
C MET A 115 19.10 -13.82 -56.26
N ASP A 116 19.03 -15.15 -56.34
CA ASP A 116 17.80 -15.88 -56.69
C ASP A 116 16.69 -15.63 -55.64
N VAL A 117 17.06 -15.70 -54.36
CA VAL A 117 16.16 -15.36 -53.23
C VAL A 117 15.73 -13.88 -53.27
N ALA A 118 16.68 -12.96 -53.43
CA ALA A 118 16.37 -11.53 -53.47
C ALA A 118 15.45 -11.17 -54.65
N CYS A 119 15.74 -11.69 -55.86
CA CYS A 119 14.95 -11.41 -57.07
C CYS A 119 13.49 -11.85 -56.92
N THR A 120 13.24 -13.02 -56.33
CA THR A 120 11.87 -13.53 -56.14
C THR A 120 11.12 -12.71 -55.09
N ILE A 121 11.80 -12.29 -54.00
CA ILE A 121 11.23 -11.42 -52.96
C ILE A 121 10.83 -10.08 -53.57
N PHE A 122 11.72 -9.48 -54.35
CA PHE A 122 11.49 -8.20 -55.00
C PHE A 122 10.36 -8.27 -56.01
N THR A 123 10.31 -9.31 -56.83
CA THR A 123 9.23 -9.49 -57.82
C THR A 123 7.87 -9.57 -57.15
N LYS A 124 7.75 -10.35 -56.06
CA LYS A 124 6.49 -10.43 -55.31
C LYS A 124 6.15 -9.09 -54.63
N ARG A 125 7.11 -8.42 -54.00
CA ARG A 125 6.89 -7.12 -53.34
C ARG A 125 6.45 -6.04 -54.32
N SER A 126 6.99 -5.99 -55.54
CA SER A 126 6.58 -5.05 -56.59
C SER A 126 5.11 -5.20 -57.00
N LEU A 127 4.49 -6.36 -56.73
CA LEU A 127 3.08 -6.61 -57.01
C LEU A 127 2.14 -6.21 -55.85
N LYS A 128 2.66 -5.91 -54.65
CA LYS A 128 1.85 -5.62 -53.45
C LYS A 128 0.88 -4.45 -53.63
N ASN A 129 1.26 -3.46 -54.44
CA ASN A 129 0.45 -2.26 -54.69
C ASN A 129 -0.36 -2.33 -55.99
N CYS A 130 -0.24 -3.43 -56.75
CA CYS A 130 -0.98 -3.61 -58.01
C CYS A 130 -2.39 -4.17 -57.74
N LEU A 131 -3.37 -3.75 -58.54
CA LEU A 131 -4.77 -4.20 -58.39
C LEU A 131 -5.14 -5.28 -59.41
N VAL A 132 -4.60 -5.17 -60.62
CA VAL A 132 -4.87 -6.11 -61.70
C VAL A 132 -3.61 -6.42 -62.50
N ALA A 133 -3.50 -7.64 -63.02
CA ALA A 133 -2.33 -8.10 -63.78
C ALA A 133 -2.70 -8.85 -65.07
N LYS A 134 -1.81 -8.72 -66.06
CA LYS A 134 -1.64 -9.61 -67.22
C LYS A 134 -0.30 -10.34 -67.07
N ILE A 135 -0.19 -11.56 -67.57
CA ILE A 135 1.00 -12.40 -67.43
C ILE A 135 1.49 -12.81 -68.81
N VAL A 136 2.73 -12.45 -69.14
CA VAL A 136 3.38 -12.79 -70.39
C VAL A 136 4.56 -13.71 -70.08
N LEU A 137 4.46 -14.96 -70.50
CA LEU A 137 5.55 -15.93 -70.41
C LEU A 137 6.46 -15.77 -71.61
N VAL A 138 7.76 -15.61 -71.39
CA VAL A 138 8.76 -15.33 -72.43
C VAL A 138 9.71 -16.51 -72.57
N ILE A 139 9.78 -17.06 -73.78
CA ILE A 139 10.60 -18.23 -74.10
C ILE A 139 11.31 -18.05 -75.45
N SER A 140 12.50 -18.64 -75.63
CA SER A 140 13.19 -18.58 -76.92
C SER A 140 12.64 -19.62 -77.91
N TYR A 141 12.66 -19.33 -79.21
CA TYR A 141 12.17 -20.25 -80.25
C TYR A 141 12.86 -21.62 -80.24
N GLU A 142 14.16 -21.64 -79.95
CA GLU A 142 14.97 -22.86 -79.86
C GLU A 142 14.44 -23.84 -78.80
N GLU A 143 13.79 -23.33 -77.75
CA GLU A 143 13.22 -24.12 -76.65
C GLU A 143 11.81 -24.67 -76.95
N VAL A 144 11.12 -24.11 -77.95
CA VAL A 144 9.74 -24.48 -78.33
C VAL A 144 9.60 -24.95 -79.78
N LYS A 145 10.71 -25.29 -80.44
CA LYS A 145 10.68 -25.91 -81.77
C LYS A 145 10.41 -27.42 -81.67
N LEU A 146 9.76 -27.98 -82.69
CA LEU A 146 9.58 -29.44 -82.81
C LEU A 146 10.95 -30.14 -82.83
N GLY A 147 11.11 -31.16 -81.97
CA GLY A 147 12.39 -31.84 -81.75
C GLY A 147 13.39 -31.09 -80.85
N GLY A 148 13.02 -29.92 -80.31
CA GLY A 148 13.82 -29.17 -79.34
C GLY A 148 13.82 -29.78 -77.94
N GLN A 149 14.56 -29.14 -77.01
CA GLN A 149 14.67 -29.60 -75.63
C GLN A 149 13.41 -29.26 -74.81
N ARG A 150 12.49 -30.22 -74.70
CA ARG A 150 11.23 -30.09 -73.92
C ARG A 150 11.42 -29.68 -72.46
N ASN A 151 12.59 -29.95 -71.88
CA ASN A 151 12.91 -29.63 -70.49
C ASN A 151 12.88 -28.13 -70.21
N ALA A 152 13.28 -27.28 -71.16
CA ALA A 152 13.29 -25.82 -70.97
C ALA A 152 11.88 -25.26 -70.80
N PHE A 153 10.92 -25.76 -71.60
CA PHE A 153 9.52 -25.40 -71.43
C PHE A 153 8.95 -25.90 -70.10
N LEU A 154 9.20 -27.17 -69.72
CA LEU A 154 8.76 -27.71 -68.44
C LEU A 154 9.35 -26.94 -67.24
N GLU A 155 10.58 -26.47 -67.37
CA GLU A 155 11.26 -25.64 -66.37
C GLU A 155 10.60 -24.26 -66.25
N LEU A 156 10.27 -23.62 -67.38
CA LEU A 156 9.47 -22.39 -67.40
C LEU A 156 8.13 -22.60 -66.69
N VAL A 157 7.41 -23.69 -67.00
CA VAL A 157 6.13 -23.98 -66.35
C VAL A 157 6.32 -24.21 -64.85
N LYS A 158 7.36 -24.95 -64.45
CA LYS A 158 7.65 -25.18 -63.03
C LYS A 158 7.77 -23.85 -62.28
N HIS A 159 8.65 -22.97 -62.73
CA HIS A 159 8.88 -21.67 -62.11
C HIS A 159 7.64 -20.76 -62.19
N ALA A 160 6.97 -20.73 -63.34
CA ALA A 160 5.75 -19.96 -63.50
C ALA A 160 4.63 -20.46 -62.58
N SER A 161 4.56 -21.76 -62.28
CA SER A 161 3.53 -22.33 -61.40
C SER A 161 3.87 -22.25 -59.90
N GLU A 162 5.16 -22.19 -59.55
CA GLU A 162 5.60 -21.86 -58.18
C GLU A 162 5.35 -20.38 -57.89
N PHE A 163 5.47 -19.51 -58.90
CA PHE A 163 5.20 -18.09 -58.78
C PHE A 163 3.72 -17.72 -58.93
N VAL A 164 2.99 -18.28 -59.90
CA VAL A 164 1.55 -18.03 -60.13
C VAL A 164 0.79 -19.25 -59.62
N LYS A 165 0.21 -19.14 -58.42
CA LYS A 165 -0.34 -20.32 -57.71
C LYS A 165 -1.59 -20.89 -58.37
N ASP A 166 -2.37 -20.06 -59.07
CA ASP A 166 -3.61 -20.45 -59.74
C ASP A 166 -3.66 -19.89 -61.17
N PHE A 167 -3.18 -20.67 -62.14
CA PHE A 167 -3.27 -20.30 -63.55
C PHE A 167 -4.71 -20.22 -64.08
N GLU A 168 -5.69 -20.90 -63.46
CA GLU A 168 -7.08 -20.88 -63.93
C GLU A 168 -7.72 -19.53 -63.63
N LYS A 169 -7.41 -18.93 -62.47
CA LYS A 169 -7.78 -17.54 -62.16
C LYS A 169 -7.31 -16.57 -63.24
N PHE A 170 -6.08 -16.75 -63.75
CA PHE A 170 -5.48 -15.90 -64.78
C PHE A 170 -5.72 -16.41 -66.22
N ARG A 171 -6.71 -17.28 -66.44
CA ARG A 171 -6.96 -17.92 -67.73
C ARG A 171 -7.12 -16.94 -68.89
N SER A 172 -7.74 -15.78 -68.71
CA SER A 172 -7.87 -14.76 -69.78
C SER A 172 -6.72 -13.75 -69.82
N SER A 173 -5.74 -13.87 -68.92
CA SER A 173 -4.66 -12.92 -68.72
C SER A 173 -3.27 -13.45 -69.08
N ILE A 174 -3.15 -14.71 -69.52
CA ILE A 174 -1.87 -15.35 -69.84
C ILE A 174 -1.60 -15.42 -71.35
N ALA A 175 -0.42 -14.99 -71.78
CA ALA A 175 0.12 -15.20 -73.13
C ALA A 175 1.52 -15.85 -73.11
N LEU A 176 1.91 -16.43 -74.24
CA LEU A 176 3.27 -16.93 -74.49
C LEU A 176 3.93 -16.13 -75.61
N PHE A 177 5.00 -15.42 -75.30
CA PHE A 177 5.79 -14.67 -76.27
C PHE A 177 7.07 -15.44 -76.57
N VAL A 178 7.24 -15.78 -77.85
CA VAL A 178 8.38 -16.55 -78.34
C VAL A 178 9.37 -15.62 -79.01
N THR A 179 10.57 -15.50 -78.44
CA THR A 179 11.63 -14.59 -78.89
C THR A 179 12.68 -15.33 -79.71
N LYS A 180 13.59 -14.57 -80.35
CA LYS A 180 14.68 -15.11 -81.17
C LYS A 180 14.17 -16.00 -82.31
N VAL A 181 13.00 -15.68 -82.87
CA VAL A 181 12.41 -16.47 -83.96
C VAL A 181 13.21 -16.21 -85.25
N PRO A 182 13.78 -17.23 -85.89
CA PRO A 182 14.64 -17.04 -87.06
C PRO A 182 13.82 -16.63 -88.30
N ASN A 183 14.44 -15.85 -89.18
CA ASN A 183 13.89 -15.51 -90.50
C ASN A 183 14.17 -16.63 -91.51
N ILE A 184 13.41 -17.72 -91.38
CA ILE A 184 13.51 -18.89 -92.27
C ILE A 184 12.88 -18.54 -93.63
N VAL A 185 13.64 -18.72 -94.70
CA VAL A 185 13.14 -18.57 -96.08
C VAL A 185 12.35 -19.81 -96.47
N GLU A 186 11.16 -19.63 -97.03
CA GLU A 186 10.32 -20.73 -97.48
C GLU A 186 10.98 -21.45 -98.69
N PRO A 187 11.25 -22.77 -98.62
CA PRO A 187 12.01 -23.49 -99.65
C PRO A 187 11.36 -23.45 -101.03
N GLU A 188 10.03 -23.34 -101.08
CA GLU A 188 9.23 -23.35 -102.31
C GLU A 188 8.95 -21.93 -102.85
N SER A 189 9.33 -20.89 -102.11
CA SER A 189 9.11 -19.49 -102.53
C SER A 189 10.20 -19.04 -103.50
N ARG A 190 9.80 -18.78 -104.76
CA ARG A 190 10.67 -18.14 -105.78
C ARG A 190 11.14 -16.73 -105.39
N ASN A 191 10.43 -16.06 -104.48
CA ASN A 191 10.71 -14.68 -104.04
C ASN A 191 11.57 -14.57 -102.78
N ARG A 192 12.11 -15.70 -102.26
CA ARG A 192 12.79 -15.75 -100.94
C ARG A 192 11.96 -15.15 -99.80
N GLU A 193 10.63 -15.32 -99.84
CA GLU A 193 9.75 -14.90 -98.76
C GLU A 193 10.02 -15.71 -97.49
N TYR A 194 9.92 -15.04 -96.34
CA TYR A 194 10.05 -15.72 -95.05
C TYR A 194 8.79 -16.52 -94.75
N VAL A 195 8.96 -17.66 -94.07
CA VAL A 195 7.84 -18.42 -93.49
C VAL A 195 6.98 -17.46 -92.70
N SER A 196 5.68 -17.40 -92.99
CA SER A 196 4.76 -16.46 -92.35
C SER A 196 4.65 -16.69 -90.83
N ASP A 197 4.30 -15.65 -90.07
CA ASP A 197 4.08 -15.77 -88.62
C ASP A 197 2.94 -16.74 -88.29
N ALA A 198 1.93 -16.88 -89.17
CA ALA A 198 0.89 -17.88 -89.03
C ALA A 198 1.44 -19.31 -89.06
N ASN A 199 2.38 -19.60 -89.97
CA ASN A 199 3.04 -20.90 -90.06
C ASN A 199 3.99 -21.13 -88.87
N MET A 200 4.71 -20.10 -88.42
CA MET A 200 5.57 -20.21 -87.23
C MET A 200 4.74 -20.46 -85.96
N LYS A 201 3.62 -19.75 -85.77
CA LYS A 201 2.66 -19.99 -84.68
C LYS A 201 2.11 -21.41 -84.73
N LYS A 202 1.82 -21.94 -85.92
CA LYS A 202 1.38 -23.34 -86.11
C LYS A 202 2.43 -24.35 -85.63
N HIS A 203 3.72 -24.13 -85.90
CA HIS A 203 4.78 -25.00 -85.37
C HIS A 203 4.86 -24.97 -83.84
N ILE A 204 4.72 -23.80 -83.23
CA ILE A 204 4.70 -23.66 -81.77
C ILE A 204 3.45 -24.36 -81.20
N PHE A 205 2.30 -24.22 -81.85
CA PHE A 205 1.06 -24.90 -81.48
C PHE A 205 1.24 -26.44 -81.50
N GLN A 206 1.86 -26.97 -82.56
CA GLN A 206 2.19 -28.40 -82.66
C GLN A 206 3.17 -28.86 -81.57
N PHE A 207 4.14 -28.03 -81.20
CA PHE A 207 5.02 -28.34 -80.07
C PHE A 207 4.23 -28.46 -78.76
N LEU A 208 3.38 -27.47 -78.44
CA LEU A 208 2.56 -27.48 -77.23
C LEU A 208 1.60 -28.68 -77.19
N GLU A 209 0.98 -29.01 -78.33
CA GLU A 209 0.17 -30.23 -78.49
C GLU A 209 0.98 -31.49 -78.21
N SER A 210 2.21 -31.59 -78.75
CA SER A 210 3.07 -32.74 -78.50
C SER A 210 3.47 -32.89 -77.03
N VAL A 211 3.65 -31.78 -76.29
CA VAL A 211 3.89 -31.79 -74.85
C VAL A 211 2.66 -32.32 -74.11
N ARG A 212 1.47 -31.84 -74.49
CA ARG A 212 0.18 -32.28 -73.93
C ARG A 212 -0.06 -33.78 -74.13
N GLU A 213 0.11 -34.27 -75.35
CA GLU A 213 -0.03 -35.70 -75.67
C GLU A 213 0.98 -36.57 -74.90
N THR A 214 2.22 -36.10 -74.76
CA THR A 214 3.26 -36.82 -74.02
C THR A 214 2.91 -36.99 -72.54
N ILE A 215 2.36 -35.95 -71.90
CA ILE A 215 1.91 -36.00 -70.50
C ILE A 215 0.69 -36.93 -70.34
N LEU A 216 -0.27 -36.88 -71.27
CA LEU A 216 -1.46 -37.74 -71.26
C LEU A 216 -1.12 -39.23 -71.47
N ALA A 217 -0.08 -39.54 -72.24
CA ALA A 217 0.38 -40.90 -72.47
C ALA A 217 1.10 -41.53 -71.25
N GLN A 218 1.39 -40.75 -70.21
CA GLN A 218 2.14 -41.18 -69.04
C GLN A 218 1.20 -41.81 -67.99
N ILE A 219 1.14 -43.15 -67.97
CA ILE A 219 0.21 -43.94 -67.13
C ILE A 219 0.58 -43.90 -65.64
N ASP A 220 1.87 -43.74 -65.31
CA ASP A 220 2.38 -43.74 -63.93
C ASP A 220 3.25 -42.50 -63.67
N ILE A 221 2.60 -41.42 -63.21
CA ILE A 221 3.26 -40.14 -62.89
C ILE A 221 3.71 -40.19 -61.43
N PRO A 222 5.02 -40.08 -61.12
CA PRO A 222 5.51 -40.00 -59.75
C PRO A 222 4.81 -38.87 -59.00
N ALA A 223 4.49 -39.09 -57.71
CA ALA A 223 3.80 -38.10 -56.88
C ALA A 223 4.47 -36.72 -56.93
N GLU A 224 5.81 -36.68 -56.97
CA GLU A 224 6.63 -35.47 -57.07
C GLU A 224 6.45 -34.66 -58.37
N LYS A 225 6.03 -35.30 -59.48
CA LYS A 225 5.83 -34.64 -60.78
C LYS A 225 4.37 -34.33 -61.10
N ARG A 226 3.43 -34.83 -60.29
CA ARG A 226 1.98 -34.71 -60.54
C ARG A 226 1.53 -33.24 -60.60
N SER A 227 2.00 -32.39 -59.70
CA SER A 227 1.67 -30.95 -59.70
C SER A 227 2.19 -30.25 -60.95
N LEU A 228 3.47 -30.47 -61.28
CA LEU A 228 4.11 -29.90 -62.47
C LEU A 228 3.36 -30.27 -63.76
N TYR A 229 3.01 -31.54 -63.93
CA TYR A 229 2.29 -32.01 -65.12
C TYR A 229 0.85 -31.48 -65.16
N THR A 230 0.17 -31.38 -64.02
CA THR A 230 -1.16 -30.75 -63.94
C THR A 230 -1.10 -29.28 -64.38
N ASN A 231 -0.13 -28.53 -63.86
CA ASN A 231 0.08 -27.12 -64.21
C ASN A 231 0.51 -26.96 -65.68
N THR A 232 1.30 -27.90 -66.21
CA THR A 232 1.68 -27.92 -67.64
C THR A 232 0.46 -28.15 -68.53
N MET A 233 -0.39 -29.11 -68.18
CA MET A 233 -1.65 -29.36 -68.90
C MET A 233 -2.58 -28.16 -68.86
N LEU A 234 -2.72 -27.52 -67.70
CA LEU A 234 -3.59 -26.36 -67.55
C LEU A 234 -3.06 -25.16 -68.37
N LEU A 235 -1.77 -24.84 -68.24
CA LEU A 235 -1.14 -23.77 -69.02
C LEU A 235 -1.20 -24.03 -70.53
N THR A 236 -0.88 -25.24 -70.98
CA THR A 236 -0.99 -25.58 -72.42
C THR A 236 -2.42 -25.44 -72.91
N ASN A 237 -3.42 -25.88 -72.15
CA ASN A 237 -4.83 -25.68 -72.52
C ASN A 237 -5.20 -24.19 -72.61
N ILE A 238 -4.71 -23.34 -71.69
CA ILE A 238 -4.92 -21.88 -71.72
C ILE A 238 -4.32 -21.26 -72.98
N LEU A 239 -3.12 -21.71 -73.39
CA LEU A 239 -2.42 -21.18 -74.56
C LEU A 239 -3.00 -21.71 -75.89
N LEU A 240 -3.54 -22.94 -75.90
CA LEU A 240 -4.15 -23.58 -77.07
C LEU A 240 -5.60 -23.15 -77.30
N GLN A 241 -6.25 -22.51 -76.32
CA GLN A 241 -7.57 -21.89 -76.47
C GLN A 241 -7.48 -20.67 -77.39
N SER A 242 -7.58 -20.88 -78.71
CA SER A 242 -7.62 -19.82 -79.72
C SER A 242 -8.83 -19.99 -80.63
N SER A 243 -9.59 -18.91 -80.85
CA SER A 243 -10.48 -18.77 -82.00
C SER A 243 -9.69 -18.25 -83.22
N PRO A 244 -10.17 -18.42 -84.47
CA PRO A 244 -9.47 -17.92 -85.65
C PRO A 244 -9.24 -16.41 -85.55
N GLY A 245 -7.98 -15.99 -85.43
CA GLY A 245 -7.57 -14.59 -85.25
C GLY A 245 -7.25 -14.15 -83.81
N ASN A 246 -7.48 -14.99 -82.79
CA ASN A 246 -7.31 -14.64 -81.38
C ASN A 246 -6.27 -15.56 -80.69
N SER A 247 -5.05 -15.56 -81.23
CA SER A 247 -3.95 -16.39 -80.71
C SER A 247 -3.24 -15.69 -79.55
N ARG A 248 -3.04 -16.41 -78.44
CA ARG A 248 -2.26 -15.95 -77.28
C ARG A 248 -0.74 -16.16 -77.43
N ILE A 249 -0.31 -16.53 -78.63
CA ILE A 249 1.09 -16.78 -78.95
C ILE A 249 1.63 -15.59 -79.76
N GLY A 250 2.49 -14.82 -79.12
CA GLY A 250 3.24 -13.72 -79.72
C GLY A 250 4.59 -14.20 -80.25
N ILE A 251 5.06 -13.61 -81.35
CA ILE A 251 6.36 -13.91 -81.93
C ILE A 251 7.19 -12.63 -82.05
N LEU A 252 8.43 -12.70 -81.58
CA LEU A 252 9.45 -11.68 -81.84
C LEU A 252 10.55 -12.28 -82.72
N ARG A 253 10.57 -11.87 -83.99
CA ARG A 253 11.60 -12.27 -84.95
C ARG A 253 12.96 -11.68 -84.61
N CYS A 254 14.01 -12.40 -85.01
CA CYS A 254 15.34 -11.80 -85.10
C CYS A 254 15.34 -10.69 -86.16
N PRO A 255 16.09 -9.60 -85.97
CA PRO A 255 16.27 -8.61 -87.02
C PRO A 255 16.98 -9.23 -88.24
N ASP A 256 16.61 -8.78 -89.44
CA ASP A 256 17.14 -9.22 -90.74
C ASP A 256 18.12 -8.24 -91.37
N ARG A 257 18.30 -7.06 -90.76
CA ARG A 257 19.23 -6.02 -91.21
C ARG A 257 19.77 -5.19 -90.04
N GLN A 258 20.93 -4.60 -90.25
CA GLN A 258 21.53 -3.63 -89.33
C GLN A 258 20.76 -2.30 -89.37
N GLY A 259 20.68 -1.60 -88.24
CA GLY A 259 20.04 -0.28 -88.14
C GLY A 259 19.29 -0.07 -86.83
N LEU A 260 18.54 1.02 -86.74
CA LEU A 260 17.66 1.29 -85.59
C LEU A 260 16.50 0.29 -85.58
N LEU A 261 16.20 -0.28 -84.41
CA LEU A 261 15.30 -1.42 -84.32
C LEU A 261 13.85 -1.09 -84.77
N HIS A 262 13.41 0.16 -84.56
CA HIS A 262 12.10 0.65 -85.00
C HIS A 262 11.97 0.85 -86.53
N GLU A 263 13.10 0.91 -87.23
CA GLU A 263 13.15 1.00 -88.70
C GLU A 263 13.10 -0.37 -89.36
N VAL A 264 13.41 -1.45 -88.65
CA VAL A 264 13.37 -2.82 -89.17
C VAL A 264 11.92 -3.30 -89.30
N SER A 265 11.49 -3.64 -90.52
CA SER A 265 10.08 -3.97 -90.83
C SER A 265 9.60 -5.22 -90.10
N THR A 266 10.44 -6.27 -90.03
CA THR A 266 10.14 -7.52 -89.34
C THR A 266 9.92 -7.32 -87.84
N ILE A 267 10.72 -6.46 -87.21
CA ILE A 267 10.56 -6.10 -85.79
C ILE A 267 9.35 -5.21 -85.57
N ARG A 268 9.10 -4.24 -86.46
CA ARG A 268 7.91 -3.37 -86.37
C ARG A 268 6.62 -4.18 -86.45
N GLN A 269 6.55 -5.14 -87.37
CA GLN A 269 5.41 -6.05 -87.49
C GLN A 269 5.28 -6.93 -86.24
N SER A 270 6.38 -7.52 -85.78
CA SER A 270 6.40 -8.30 -84.54
C SER A 270 5.86 -7.47 -83.37
N LYS A 271 6.36 -6.23 -83.19
CA LYS A 271 5.90 -5.34 -82.12
C LYS A 271 4.39 -5.08 -82.21
N ALA A 272 3.87 -4.74 -83.39
CA ALA A 272 2.44 -4.47 -83.57
C ALA A 272 1.58 -5.69 -83.21
N ASP A 273 2.01 -6.89 -83.59
CA ASP A 273 1.34 -8.15 -83.22
C ASP A 273 1.37 -8.39 -81.71
N LEU A 274 2.48 -8.10 -81.03
CA LEU A 274 2.61 -8.25 -79.58
C LEU A 274 1.74 -7.23 -78.82
N ASP A 275 1.70 -5.98 -79.29
CA ASP A 275 0.85 -4.94 -78.74
C ASP A 275 -0.64 -5.32 -78.88
N ASP A 276 -1.06 -5.86 -80.03
CA ASP A 276 -2.43 -6.34 -80.24
C ASP A 276 -2.81 -7.46 -79.26
N ILE A 277 -1.90 -8.38 -78.95
CA ILE A 277 -2.12 -9.42 -77.94
C ILE A 277 -2.30 -8.82 -76.55
N ILE A 278 -1.41 -7.91 -76.15
CA ILE A 278 -1.47 -7.28 -74.83
C ILE A 278 -2.75 -6.46 -74.69
N GLU A 279 -3.13 -5.69 -75.70
CA GLU A 279 -4.26 -4.75 -75.62
C GLU A 279 -5.62 -5.40 -75.85
N ARG A 280 -5.74 -6.32 -76.81
CA ARG A 280 -7.04 -6.81 -77.30
C ARG A 280 -7.33 -8.26 -76.97
N VAL A 281 -6.30 -9.10 -76.86
CA VAL A 281 -6.46 -10.54 -76.60
C VAL A 281 -6.45 -10.84 -75.10
N LEU A 282 -5.60 -10.17 -74.34
CA LEU A 282 -5.49 -10.36 -72.89
C LEU A 282 -6.44 -9.44 -72.12
N GLU A 283 -7.06 -10.00 -71.09
CA GLU A 283 -7.88 -9.26 -70.11
C GLU A 283 -7.09 -9.06 -68.81
N PHE A 284 -7.41 -8.02 -68.05
CA PHE A 284 -6.82 -7.79 -66.73
C PHE A 284 -7.56 -8.63 -65.67
N THR A 285 -6.82 -9.39 -64.87
CA THR A 285 -7.37 -10.16 -63.74
C THR A 285 -7.01 -9.49 -62.42
N GLN A 286 -7.96 -9.41 -61.48
CA GLN A 286 -7.74 -8.88 -60.15
C GLN A 286 -6.73 -9.74 -59.37
N ILE A 287 -5.74 -9.08 -58.78
CA ILE A 287 -4.72 -9.74 -57.97
C ILE A 287 -4.96 -9.54 -56.47
N SER A 288 -4.46 -10.51 -55.72
CA SER A 288 -4.38 -10.57 -54.27
C SER A 288 -2.99 -11.07 -53.89
N GLU A 289 -2.56 -10.79 -52.66
CA GLU A 289 -1.21 -11.15 -52.19
C GLU A 289 -0.92 -12.66 -52.26
N ASP A 290 -1.97 -13.48 -52.13
CA ASP A 290 -1.86 -14.94 -52.14
C ASP A 290 -1.76 -15.56 -53.54
N ASP A 291 -2.07 -14.80 -54.60
CA ASP A 291 -2.00 -15.30 -55.99
C ASP A 291 -0.56 -15.59 -56.43
N PHE A 292 0.40 -14.92 -55.79
CA PHE A 292 1.81 -15.01 -56.14
C PHE A 292 2.65 -15.67 -55.03
N GLY A 293 3.45 -16.67 -55.41
CA GLY A 293 4.38 -17.40 -54.56
C GLY A 293 5.83 -16.92 -54.72
N TYR A 294 6.76 -17.75 -54.25
CA TYR A 294 8.20 -17.54 -54.42
C TYR A 294 8.75 -18.70 -55.26
N SER A 295 9.22 -18.39 -56.46
CA SER A 295 9.93 -19.34 -57.31
C SER A 295 11.42 -19.20 -57.04
N ILE A 296 12.01 -20.18 -56.37
CA ILE A 296 13.46 -20.27 -56.12
C ILE A 296 14.02 -21.62 -56.58
N SER A 297 15.29 -21.62 -56.96
CA SER A 297 16.02 -22.84 -57.35
C SER A 297 16.14 -23.85 -56.21
N SER A 298 16.36 -25.13 -56.57
CA SER A 298 16.66 -26.18 -55.60
C SER A 298 17.93 -25.88 -54.81
N ASP A 299 18.96 -25.31 -55.47
CA ASP A 299 20.22 -24.92 -54.82
C ASP A 299 19.97 -23.83 -53.77
N SER A 300 19.11 -22.85 -54.07
CA SER A 300 18.70 -21.83 -53.10
C SER A 300 17.95 -22.42 -51.90
N LYS A 301 17.09 -23.43 -52.10
CA LYS A 301 16.42 -24.13 -50.99
C LYS A 301 17.43 -24.83 -50.05
N VAL A 302 18.49 -25.43 -50.60
CA VAL A 302 19.56 -26.04 -49.81
C VAL A 302 20.33 -24.97 -49.03
N CYS A 303 20.74 -23.89 -49.69
CA CYS A 303 21.43 -22.77 -49.04
C CYS A 303 20.58 -22.14 -47.91
N ILE A 304 19.26 -21.96 -48.11
CA ILE A 304 18.35 -21.47 -47.07
C ILE A 304 18.36 -22.41 -45.86
N THR A 305 18.34 -23.73 -46.09
CA THR A 305 18.33 -24.72 -45.00
C THR A 305 19.62 -24.64 -44.17
N GLU A 306 20.77 -24.41 -44.79
CA GLU A 306 22.05 -24.20 -44.10
C GLU A 306 22.05 -22.88 -43.32
N SER A 307 21.62 -21.79 -43.95
CA SER A 307 21.50 -20.48 -43.31
C SER A 307 20.55 -20.47 -42.11
N VAL A 308 19.42 -21.20 -42.17
CA VAL A 308 18.50 -21.33 -41.03
C VAL A 308 19.20 -22.00 -39.84
N LYS A 309 20.06 -22.99 -40.07
CA LYS A 309 20.84 -23.61 -38.98
C LYS A 309 21.86 -22.65 -38.38
N GLU A 310 22.50 -21.82 -39.21
CA GLU A 310 23.43 -20.79 -38.75
C GLU A 310 22.72 -19.73 -37.91
N ILE A 311 21.63 -19.14 -38.43
CA ILE A 311 20.79 -18.17 -37.72
C ILE A 311 20.29 -18.76 -36.39
N THR A 312 19.87 -20.02 -36.40
CA THR A 312 19.45 -20.74 -35.18
C THR A 312 20.54 -20.75 -34.11
N ASN A 313 21.78 -21.04 -34.49
CA ASN A 313 22.89 -21.06 -33.54
C ASN A 313 23.16 -19.65 -33.01
N THR A 314 23.20 -18.65 -33.89
CA THR A 314 23.38 -17.24 -33.51
C THR A 314 22.28 -16.76 -32.56
N VAL A 315 21.02 -17.06 -32.86
CA VAL A 315 19.87 -16.74 -32.00
C VAL A 315 19.98 -17.46 -30.65
N THR A 316 20.42 -18.72 -30.63
CA THR A 316 20.61 -19.48 -29.38
C THR A 316 21.70 -18.85 -28.51
N GLU A 317 22.81 -18.41 -29.11
CA GLU A 317 23.89 -17.70 -28.41
C GLU A 317 23.43 -16.34 -27.88
N LEU A 318 22.72 -15.57 -28.71
CA LEU A 318 22.16 -14.27 -28.32
C LEU A 318 21.15 -14.41 -27.18
N LEU A 319 20.26 -15.40 -27.25
CA LEU A 319 19.33 -15.74 -26.17
C LEU A 319 20.06 -16.14 -24.89
N SER A 320 21.16 -16.89 -24.98
CA SER A 320 21.96 -17.21 -23.80
C SER A 320 22.53 -15.97 -23.12
N LYS A 321 22.94 -14.95 -23.90
CA LYS A 321 23.40 -13.66 -23.37
C LYS A 321 22.26 -12.88 -22.72
N ILE A 322 21.14 -12.73 -23.43
CA ILE A 322 19.94 -12.03 -22.93
C ILE A 322 19.45 -12.67 -21.62
N LEU A 323 19.30 -13.99 -21.57
CA LEU A 323 18.82 -14.69 -20.37
C LEU A 323 19.84 -14.62 -19.23
N GLY A 324 21.15 -14.62 -19.52
CA GLY A 324 22.19 -14.37 -18.53
C GLY A 324 22.07 -12.97 -17.91
N GLN A 325 21.97 -11.93 -18.74
CA GLN A 325 21.78 -10.55 -18.31
C GLN A 325 20.49 -10.38 -17.48
N ILE A 326 19.39 -11.07 -17.85
CA ILE A 326 18.16 -11.07 -17.06
C ILE A 326 18.38 -11.69 -15.68
N VAL A 327 19.12 -12.81 -15.59
CA VAL A 327 19.46 -13.43 -14.29
C VAL A 327 20.31 -12.47 -13.45
N ASP A 328 21.24 -11.75 -14.05
CA ASP A 328 22.04 -10.74 -13.35
C ASP A 328 21.14 -9.59 -12.84
N CYS A 329 20.16 -9.13 -13.64
CA CYS A 329 19.15 -8.17 -13.19
C CYS A 329 18.36 -8.70 -11.98
N TYR A 330 17.97 -9.97 -11.95
CA TYR A 330 17.33 -10.57 -10.77
C TYR A 330 18.24 -10.57 -9.56
N GLN A 331 19.54 -10.83 -9.71
CA GLN A 331 20.49 -10.77 -8.61
C GLN A 331 20.70 -9.34 -8.11
N MET A 332 20.72 -8.36 -9.02
CA MET A 332 20.82 -6.94 -8.67
C MET A 332 19.55 -6.43 -7.98
N PHE A 333 18.38 -6.78 -8.51
CA PHE A 333 17.08 -6.51 -7.88
C PHE A 333 17.03 -7.15 -6.50
N GLU A 334 17.36 -8.44 -6.46
CA GLU A 334 17.49 -9.15 -5.20
C GLU A 334 18.45 -8.41 -4.30
N ASN A 335 19.61 -7.88 -4.70
CA ASN A 335 20.52 -7.15 -3.82
C ASN A 335 20.01 -5.75 -3.36
N LYS A 336 19.34 -5.00 -4.23
CA LYS A 336 18.87 -3.63 -3.95
C LYS A 336 17.60 -3.57 -3.10
N THR A 337 16.67 -4.50 -3.28
CA THR A 337 15.40 -4.48 -2.57
C THR A 337 15.60 -4.91 -1.11
N GLU A 338 15.19 -4.06 -0.19
CA GLU A 338 15.28 -4.32 1.25
C GLU A 338 14.04 -5.04 1.80
N ASP A 339 12.85 -4.71 1.27
CA ASP A 339 11.58 -5.27 1.72
C ASP A 339 11.37 -6.71 1.21
N MET A 340 11.18 -7.63 2.17
CA MET A 340 11.07 -9.06 1.88
C MET A 340 9.73 -9.45 1.27
N GLU A 341 8.67 -8.71 1.56
CA GLU A 341 7.35 -8.94 0.97
C GLU A 341 7.37 -8.58 -0.52
N THR A 342 7.98 -7.45 -0.87
CA THR A 342 8.21 -7.05 -2.26
C THR A 342 9.03 -8.10 -3.03
N LEU A 343 10.08 -8.66 -2.41
CA LEU A 343 10.84 -9.76 -3.01
C LEU A 343 9.98 -11.02 -3.22
N TYR A 344 9.20 -11.41 -2.23
CA TYR A 344 8.28 -12.55 -2.32
C TYR A 344 7.28 -12.38 -3.46
N GLN A 345 6.59 -11.24 -3.54
CA GLN A 345 5.56 -10.98 -4.56
C GLN A 345 6.16 -11.01 -5.97
N ASN A 346 7.27 -10.28 -6.19
CA ASN A 346 7.91 -10.21 -7.50
C ASN A 346 8.48 -11.56 -7.94
N PHE A 347 9.24 -12.26 -7.08
CA PHE A 347 9.78 -13.57 -7.44
C PHE A 347 8.68 -14.61 -7.66
N SER A 348 7.58 -14.56 -6.91
CA SER A 348 6.46 -15.47 -7.11
C SER A 348 5.71 -15.19 -8.41
N GLU A 349 5.43 -13.92 -8.73
CA GLU A 349 4.80 -13.56 -10.00
C GLU A 349 5.68 -13.98 -11.17
N HIS A 350 6.96 -13.59 -11.15
CA HIS A 350 7.87 -13.83 -12.25
C HIS A 350 8.13 -15.33 -12.43
N TYR A 351 8.33 -16.10 -11.36
CA TYR A 351 8.49 -17.54 -11.45
C TYR A 351 7.28 -18.22 -12.10
N ASN A 352 6.05 -17.76 -11.82
CA ASN A 352 4.85 -18.27 -12.47
C ASN A 352 4.85 -17.99 -13.99
N VAL A 353 5.33 -16.82 -14.41
CA VAL A 353 5.48 -16.47 -15.84
C VAL A 353 6.54 -17.34 -16.51
N TRP A 354 7.69 -17.57 -15.86
CA TRP A 354 8.74 -18.48 -16.32
C TRP A 354 8.21 -19.91 -16.49
N LYS A 355 7.51 -20.42 -15.48
CA LYS A 355 6.92 -21.77 -15.49
C LYS A 355 5.93 -21.95 -16.64
N ARG A 356 4.98 -21.02 -16.82
CA ARG A 356 4.01 -21.05 -17.94
C ARG A 356 4.72 -21.01 -19.31
N THR A 357 5.79 -20.22 -19.40
CA THR A 357 6.58 -20.11 -20.64
C THR A 357 7.33 -21.40 -20.93
N ALA A 358 7.95 -22.03 -19.93
CA ALA A 358 8.61 -23.33 -20.06
C ALA A 358 7.63 -24.44 -20.49
N GLU A 359 6.45 -24.51 -19.86
CA GLU A 359 5.37 -25.43 -20.23
C GLU A 359 4.95 -25.22 -21.69
N LYS A 360 4.77 -23.97 -22.12
CA LYS A 360 4.44 -23.65 -23.51
C LYS A 360 5.55 -24.05 -24.48
N LEU A 361 6.81 -23.74 -24.17
CA LEU A 361 7.97 -24.10 -25.00
C LEU A 361 8.08 -25.61 -25.22
N SER A 362 7.75 -26.42 -24.21
CA SER A 362 7.78 -27.89 -24.31
C SER A 362 6.80 -28.46 -25.36
N SER A 363 5.77 -27.71 -25.73
CA SER A 363 4.77 -28.10 -26.73
C SER A 363 5.07 -27.63 -28.15
N LEU A 364 6.04 -26.72 -28.32
CA LEU A 364 6.34 -26.07 -29.60
C LEU A 364 7.43 -26.85 -30.37
N VAL A 365 7.13 -27.15 -31.63
CA VAL A 365 8.05 -27.89 -32.54
C VAL A 365 8.60 -26.97 -33.65
N ILE A 366 7.88 -25.88 -33.96
CA ILE A 366 8.23 -24.96 -35.04
C ILE A 366 9.17 -23.87 -34.52
N THR A 367 10.31 -23.73 -35.17
CA THR A 367 11.39 -22.75 -34.86
C THR A 367 10.89 -21.35 -34.54
N ARG A 368 10.10 -20.76 -35.46
CA ARG A 368 9.60 -19.39 -35.30
C ARG A 368 8.72 -19.23 -34.05
N GLU A 369 7.94 -20.26 -33.71
CA GLU A 369 7.00 -20.20 -32.60
C GLU A 369 7.75 -20.26 -31.27
N VAL A 370 8.80 -21.07 -31.21
CA VAL A 370 9.73 -21.12 -30.07
C VAL A 370 10.34 -19.73 -29.83
N PHE A 371 10.96 -19.13 -30.85
CA PHE A 371 11.62 -17.83 -30.68
C PHE A 371 10.64 -16.69 -30.38
N ARG A 372 9.45 -16.66 -31.00
CA ARG A 372 8.41 -15.70 -30.65
C ARG A 372 7.90 -15.86 -29.22
N CYS A 373 7.79 -17.10 -28.74
CA CYS A 373 7.40 -17.35 -27.36
C CYS A 373 8.44 -16.81 -26.37
N VAL A 374 9.74 -16.99 -26.66
CA VAL A 374 10.82 -16.45 -25.84
C VAL A 374 10.89 -14.93 -25.94
N LEU A 375 10.78 -14.34 -27.13
CA LEU A 375 10.80 -12.89 -27.33
C LEU A 375 9.70 -12.22 -26.51
N ARG A 376 8.45 -12.70 -26.59
CA ARG A 376 7.34 -12.17 -25.78
C ARG A 376 7.58 -12.28 -24.28
N HIS A 377 8.24 -13.33 -23.83
CA HIS A 377 8.60 -13.49 -22.43
C HIS A 377 9.63 -12.43 -22.01
N VAL A 378 10.67 -12.23 -22.82
CA VAL A 378 11.68 -11.19 -22.60
C VAL A 378 11.02 -9.80 -22.61
N GLU A 379 10.19 -9.49 -23.60
CA GLU A 379 9.43 -8.23 -23.67
C GLU A 379 8.52 -8.02 -22.46
N TYR A 380 7.84 -9.07 -21.98
CA TYR A 380 7.04 -8.99 -20.76
C TYR A 380 7.91 -8.59 -19.56
N LEU A 381 9.03 -9.28 -19.34
CA LEU A 381 9.95 -8.96 -18.25
C LEU A 381 10.44 -7.50 -18.36
N PHE A 382 10.69 -7.02 -19.58
CA PHE A 382 11.03 -5.62 -19.86
C PHE A 382 9.95 -4.61 -19.51
N SER A 383 8.68 -5.00 -19.61
CA SER A 383 7.56 -4.14 -19.23
C SER A 383 7.32 -4.07 -17.72
N THR A 384 7.88 -5.02 -16.94
CA THR A 384 7.73 -5.04 -15.47
C THR A 384 8.55 -3.94 -14.80
N GLU A 385 8.13 -3.53 -13.60
CA GLU A 385 8.84 -2.53 -12.79
C GLU A 385 10.29 -2.92 -12.48
N LEU A 386 10.57 -4.24 -12.47
CA LEU A 386 11.89 -4.80 -12.24
C LEU A 386 12.97 -4.16 -13.13
N LEU A 387 12.69 -3.86 -14.40
CA LEU A 387 13.69 -3.26 -15.31
C LEU A 387 13.58 -1.73 -15.41
N LYS A 388 12.46 -1.13 -15.00
CA LYS A 388 12.33 0.34 -14.91
C LYS A 388 13.30 0.91 -13.89
N GLU A 389 13.54 0.22 -12.78
CA GLU A 389 14.50 0.65 -11.76
C GLU A 389 15.97 0.60 -12.25
N PHE A 390 16.26 -0.13 -13.33
CA PHE A 390 17.61 -0.24 -13.90
C PHE A 390 17.75 0.49 -15.24
N SER A 391 16.74 1.25 -15.69
CA SER A 391 16.70 1.86 -17.03
C SER A 391 17.80 2.89 -17.31
N CYS A 392 18.66 3.17 -16.34
CA CYS A 392 19.78 4.10 -16.43
C CYS A 392 21.15 3.40 -16.50
N ASP A 393 21.22 2.07 -16.37
CA ASP A 393 22.48 1.31 -16.37
C ASP A 393 22.88 0.87 -17.80
N GLU A 394 24.18 0.85 -18.10
CA GLU A 394 24.76 0.38 -19.38
C GLU A 394 24.20 -0.99 -19.81
N THR A 395 23.95 -1.88 -18.84
CA THR A 395 23.38 -3.22 -19.02
C THR A 395 21.99 -3.20 -19.69
N THR A 396 21.14 -2.22 -19.39
CA THR A 396 19.80 -2.14 -20.00
C THR A 396 19.84 -1.64 -21.45
N THR A 397 20.80 -0.79 -21.78
CA THR A 397 21.02 -0.34 -23.17
C THR A 397 21.52 -1.49 -24.04
N GLU A 398 22.50 -2.27 -23.55
CA GLU A 398 23.02 -3.45 -24.24
C GLU A 398 21.93 -4.52 -24.43
N LEU A 399 21.13 -4.78 -23.38
CA LEU A 399 20.04 -5.74 -23.45
C LEU A 399 18.95 -5.32 -24.45
N THR A 400 18.62 -4.02 -24.53
CA THR A 400 17.69 -3.48 -25.52
C THR A 400 18.21 -3.67 -26.95
N GLN A 401 19.51 -3.46 -27.17
CA GLN A 401 20.15 -3.72 -28.46
C GLN A 401 20.07 -5.21 -28.82
N HIS A 402 20.41 -6.12 -27.90
CA HIS A 402 20.32 -7.55 -28.12
C HIS A 402 18.89 -8.02 -28.45
N ILE A 403 17.86 -7.41 -27.85
CA ILE A 403 16.45 -7.71 -28.17
C ILE A 403 16.09 -7.25 -29.58
N ALA A 404 16.52 -6.05 -29.98
CA ALA A 404 16.30 -5.56 -31.34
C ALA A 404 16.99 -6.45 -32.39
N GLU A 405 18.22 -6.90 -32.10
CA GLU A 405 18.96 -7.86 -32.92
C GLU A 405 18.22 -9.21 -33.01
N LEU A 406 17.73 -9.73 -31.87
CA LEU A 406 16.96 -10.97 -31.80
C LEU A 406 15.69 -10.89 -32.67
N ASN A 407 14.94 -9.79 -32.56
CA ASN A 407 13.74 -9.59 -33.37
C ASN A 407 14.07 -9.57 -34.87
N GLY A 408 15.18 -8.92 -35.27
CA GLY A 408 15.65 -8.92 -36.65
C GLY A 408 15.96 -10.32 -37.20
N TYR A 409 16.57 -11.20 -36.39
CA TYR A 409 16.80 -12.59 -36.79
C TYR A 409 15.51 -13.42 -36.88
N ILE A 410 14.53 -13.18 -36.00
CA ILE A 410 13.23 -13.85 -36.05
C ILE A 410 12.47 -13.48 -37.33
N GLU A 411 12.43 -12.19 -37.69
CA GLU A 411 11.82 -11.71 -38.93
C GLU A 411 12.49 -12.33 -40.17
N LEU A 412 13.82 -12.45 -40.15
CA LEU A 412 14.56 -13.11 -41.22
C LEU A 412 14.19 -14.61 -41.34
N LEU A 413 14.10 -15.34 -40.22
CA LEU A 413 13.69 -16.74 -40.23
C LEU A 413 12.30 -16.92 -40.84
N GLU A 414 11.35 -16.05 -40.47
CA GLU A 414 9.99 -16.07 -41.02
C GLU A 414 9.98 -15.82 -42.53
N LEU A 415 10.79 -14.87 -43.01
CA LEU A 415 10.94 -14.62 -44.43
C LEU A 415 11.51 -15.83 -45.16
N LEU A 416 12.56 -16.45 -44.62
CA LEU A 416 13.22 -17.62 -45.21
C LEU A 416 12.30 -18.85 -45.24
N GLU A 417 11.53 -19.10 -44.16
CA GLU A 417 10.48 -20.14 -44.11
C GLU A 417 9.41 -19.89 -45.19
N THR A 418 8.97 -18.64 -45.33
CA THR A 418 7.95 -18.26 -46.31
C THR A 418 8.46 -18.42 -47.75
N VAL A 419 9.69 -18.01 -48.03
CA VAL A 419 10.31 -18.08 -49.36
C VAL A 419 10.63 -19.51 -49.77
N SER A 420 11.09 -20.33 -48.82
CA SER A 420 11.36 -21.75 -49.06
C SER A 420 10.12 -22.63 -49.10
N ASN A 421 9.00 -22.14 -48.54
CA ASN A 421 7.78 -22.91 -48.26
C ASN A 421 8.07 -24.17 -47.42
N GLN A 422 8.98 -24.04 -46.45
CA GLN A 422 9.37 -25.10 -45.53
C GLN A 422 9.26 -24.60 -44.09
N ASN A 423 8.71 -25.44 -43.21
CA ASN A 423 8.76 -25.23 -41.77
C ASN A 423 10.03 -25.91 -41.25
N TYR A 424 10.95 -25.13 -40.68
CA TYR A 424 12.16 -25.70 -40.11
C TYR A 424 11.91 -26.16 -38.68
N GLN A 425 12.35 -27.38 -38.37
CA GLN A 425 12.37 -27.93 -37.02
C GLN A 425 13.79 -27.87 -36.47
N ILE A 426 13.96 -27.41 -35.24
CA ILE A 426 15.24 -27.35 -34.56
C ILE A 426 15.21 -28.27 -33.35
N ALA A 427 16.38 -28.84 -33.02
CA ALA A 427 16.61 -29.46 -31.73
C ALA A 427 16.50 -28.41 -30.61
N THR A 428 15.35 -28.35 -29.95
CA THR A 428 15.04 -27.42 -28.85
C THR A 428 15.85 -27.67 -27.58
N SER A 429 16.61 -28.77 -27.50
CA SER A 429 17.31 -29.21 -26.29
C SER A 429 18.30 -28.18 -25.74
N LYS A 430 19.07 -27.48 -26.60
CA LYS A 430 20.00 -26.43 -26.16
C LYS A 430 19.25 -25.22 -25.58
N LEU A 431 18.21 -24.76 -26.27
CA LEU A 431 17.37 -23.64 -25.82
C LEU A 431 16.65 -23.97 -24.51
N GLN A 432 16.12 -25.19 -24.41
CA GLN A 432 15.49 -25.70 -23.21
C GLN A 432 16.47 -25.70 -22.03
N THR A 433 17.71 -26.17 -22.23
CA THR A 433 18.75 -26.16 -21.19
C THR A 433 19.06 -24.73 -20.70
N ILE A 434 19.16 -23.76 -21.62
CA ILE A 434 19.43 -22.36 -21.27
C ILE A 434 18.24 -21.78 -20.48
N PHE A 435 17.02 -22.02 -20.94
CA PHE A 435 15.80 -21.54 -20.28
C PHE A 435 15.60 -22.17 -18.90
N GLU A 436 15.88 -23.47 -18.76
CA GLU A 436 15.84 -24.19 -17.49
C GLU A 436 16.86 -23.62 -16.49
N LYS A 437 18.08 -23.28 -16.92
CA LYS A 437 19.08 -22.63 -16.07
C LYS A 437 18.58 -21.27 -15.54
N ALA A 438 18.05 -20.41 -16.42
CA ALA A 438 17.52 -19.11 -16.02
C ALA A 438 16.28 -19.25 -15.11
N SER A 439 15.37 -20.17 -15.46
CA SER A 439 14.19 -20.47 -14.66
C SER A 439 14.56 -21.02 -13.27
N ASN A 440 15.61 -21.83 -13.15
CA ASN A 440 16.07 -22.38 -11.88
C ASN A 440 16.66 -21.31 -10.97
N ALA A 441 17.35 -20.30 -11.52
CA ALA A 441 17.83 -19.16 -10.74
C ALA A 441 16.65 -18.43 -10.07
N VAL A 442 15.62 -18.08 -10.84
CA VAL A 442 14.39 -17.43 -10.33
C VAL A 442 13.62 -18.36 -9.38
N ARG A 443 13.54 -19.67 -9.67
CA ARG A 443 12.90 -20.67 -8.81
C ARG A 443 13.50 -20.67 -7.41
N SER A 444 14.82 -20.66 -7.31
CA SER A 444 15.53 -20.73 -6.04
C SER A 444 15.21 -19.52 -5.15
N SER A 445 15.14 -18.32 -5.72
CA SER A 445 14.77 -17.11 -4.98
C SER A 445 13.28 -17.11 -4.64
N ASN A 446 12.41 -17.56 -5.54
CA ASN A 446 11.00 -17.76 -5.22
C ASN A 446 10.79 -18.70 -4.03
N ILE A 447 11.37 -19.91 -4.03
CA ILE A 447 11.19 -20.86 -2.91
C ILE A 447 11.74 -20.27 -1.60
N TRP A 448 12.88 -19.58 -1.65
CA TRP A 448 13.46 -18.92 -0.49
C TRP A 448 12.52 -17.87 0.12
N TYR A 449 12.04 -16.93 -0.70
CA TYR A 449 11.15 -15.87 -0.22
C TYR A 449 9.75 -16.40 0.12
N GLN A 450 9.29 -17.50 -0.49
CA GLN A 450 8.08 -18.21 -0.06
C GLN A 450 8.22 -18.86 1.33
N ALA A 451 9.44 -19.29 1.71
CA ALA A 451 9.71 -19.82 3.05
C ALA A 451 9.79 -18.69 4.11
N PHE A 452 10.05 -17.46 3.68
CA PHE A 452 10.35 -16.35 4.57
C PHE A 452 9.24 -16.00 5.57
N PRO A 453 7.94 -15.92 5.20
CA PRO A 453 6.87 -15.74 6.17
C PRO A 453 6.82 -16.83 7.23
N LYS A 454 7.20 -18.07 6.88
CA LYS A 454 7.27 -19.18 7.84
C LYS A 454 8.45 -19.01 8.79
N PHE A 455 9.63 -18.63 8.28
CA PHE A 455 10.78 -18.28 9.11
C PHE A 455 10.44 -17.19 10.12
N TYR A 456 9.83 -16.10 9.63
CA TYR A 456 9.43 -14.99 10.48
C TYR A 456 8.45 -15.45 11.56
N LYS A 457 7.39 -16.18 11.18
CA LYS A 457 6.42 -16.70 12.15
C LYS A 457 7.08 -17.59 13.22
N GLN A 458 8.04 -18.43 12.83
CA GLN A 458 8.75 -19.31 13.77
C GLN A 458 9.69 -18.54 14.69
N LEU A 459 10.52 -17.65 14.13
CA LEU A 459 11.45 -16.81 14.91
C LEU A 459 10.72 -15.91 15.89
N THR A 460 9.50 -15.49 15.55
CA THR A 460 8.65 -14.61 16.36
C THR A 460 7.61 -15.37 17.20
N SER A 461 7.76 -16.69 17.34
CA SER A 461 6.95 -17.54 18.22
C SER A 461 7.41 -17.45 19.68
N TYR A 462 6.50 -17.71 20.62
CA TYR A 462 6.83 -17.64 22.05
C TYR A 462 7.97 -18.60 22.44
N ASP A 463 7.95 -19.84 21.93
CA ASP A 463 8.93 -20.86 22.28
C ASP A 463 10.37 -20.48 21.92
N VAL A 464 10.55 -19.77 20.80
CA VAL A 464 11.84 -19.25 20.38
C VAL A 464 12.19 -18.00 21.20
N GLN A 465 11.22 -17.09 21.38
CA GLN A 465 11.45 -15.81 22.04
C GLN A 465 11.78 -15.93 23.52
N GLN A 466 11.19 -16.90 24.25
CA GLN A 466 11.56 -17.18 25.65
C GLN A 466 13.01 -17.74 25.78
N ARG A 467 13.57 -18.30 24.69
CA ARG A 467 14.90 -18.92 24.66
C ARG A 467 15.90 -18.10 23.82
N LYS A 468 15.59 -16.88 23.41
CA LYS A 468 16.44 -16.14 22.45
C LYS A 468 17.86 -15.83 22.97
N SER A 469 18.05 -15.76 24.29
CA SER A 469 19.36 -15.60 24.94
C SER A 469 20.03 -16.93 25.29
N SER A 470 19.51 -18.07 24.80
CA SER A 470 20.08 -19.40 25.00
C SER A 470 21.26 -19.69 24.06
N SER A 471 22.12 -20.65 24.44
CA SER A 471 23.28 -21.03 23.62
C SER A 471 22.92 -21.47 22.20
N PRO A 472 21.86 -22.24 21.92
CA PRO A 472 21.49 -22.60 20.55
C PRO A 472 21.21 -21.39 19.63
N ALA A 473 20.48 -20.38 20.11
CA ALA A 473 20.17 -19.18 19.32
C ALA A 473 21.45 -18.35 19.04
N LEU A 474 22.33 -18.21 20.03
CA LEU A 474 23.62 -17.54 19.87
C LEU A 474 24.54 -18.30 18.90
N ASN A 475 24.62 -19.63 19.03
CA ASN A 475 25.43 -20.47 18.15
C ASN A 475 24.97 -20.37 16.69
N PHE A 476 23.65 -20.34 16.47
CA PHE A 476 23.07 -20.16 15.13
C PHE A 476 23.41 -18.79 14.53
N MET A 477 23.35 -17.72 15.33
CA MET A 477 23.76 -16.38 14.90
C MET A 477 25.26 -16.34 14.55
N ASP A 478 26.12 -16.97 15.34
CA ASP A 478 27.54 -17.09 15.05
C ASP A 478 27.81 -17.90 13.77
N ALA A 479 27.05 -18.97 13.54
CA ALA A 479 27.13 -19.76 12.31
C ALA A 479 26.72 -18.93 11.09
N LEU A 480 25.62 -18.18 11.17
CA LEU A 480 25.17 -17.25 10.12
C LEU A 480 26.24 -16.20 9.80
N GLU A 481 26.84 -15.57 10.82
CA GLU A 481 27.89 -14.57 10.61
C GLU A 481 29.13 -15.18 9.94
N LYS A 482 29.55 -16.40 10.35
CA LYS A 482 30.65 -17.12 9.70
C LYS A 482 30.36 -17.43 8.24
N TRP A 483 29.16 -17.89 7.90
CA TRP A 483 28.78 -18.15 6.51
C TRP A 483 28.78 -16.88 5.66
N ILE A 484 28.27 -15.77 6.22
CA ILE A 484 28.27 -14.48 5.54
C ILE A 484 29.71 -13.97 5.32
N GLN A 485 30.59 -14.11 6.31
CA GLN A 485 32.00 -13.70 6.22
C GLN A 485 32.81 -14.58 5.26
N GLY A 486 32.50 -15.89 5.20
CA GLY A 486 33.11 -16.82 4.25
C GLY A 486 32.80 -16.49 2.78
N ASN A 487 31.73 -15.71 2.54
CA ASN A 487 31.26 -15.31 1.21
C ASN A 487 31.06 -16.49 0.24
N THR A 488 30.70 -17.65 0.79
CA THR A 488 30.42 -18.88 0.03
C THR A 488 28.96 -19.27 0.18
N PRO A 489 28.27 -19.72 -0.88
CA PRO A 489 26.97 -20.35 -0.77
C PRO A 489 27.02 -21.54 0.19
N ILE A 490 25.92 -21.80 0.90
CA ILE A 490 25.81 -22.96 1.80
C ILE A 490 24.77 -23.94 1.28
N SER A 491 24.90 -25.21 1.65
CA SER A 491 23.90 -26.20 1.31
C SER A 491 22.61 -25.95 2.10
N ALA A 492 21.48 -26.31 1.49
CA ALA A 492 20.18 -26.28 2.15
C ALA A 492 20.12 -27.20 3.39
N GLU A 493 20.86 -28.31 3.36
CA GLU A 493 20.92 -29.29 4.45
C GLU A 493 21.60 -28.68 5.67
N ASP A 494 22.78 -28.08 5.50
CA ASP A 494 23.52 -27.43 6.60
C ASP A 494 22.71 -26.30 7.25
N PHE A 495 22.07 -25.46 6.42
CA PHE A 495 21.20 -24.39 6.93
C PHE A 495 20.03 -24.94 7.74
N THR A 496 19.39 -26.00 7.22
CA THR A 496 18.21 -26.59 7.85
C THR A 496 18.58 -27.27 9.17
N GLU A 497 19.70 -27.97 9.23
CA GLU A 497 20.21 -28.60 10.46
C GLU A 497 20.43 -27.57 11.57
N GLU A 498 21.17 -26.49 11.26
CA GLU A 498 21.48 -25.43 12.21
C GLU A 498 20.24 -24.62 12.62
N PHE A 499 19.32 -24.34 11.69
CA PHE A 499 18.06 -23.65 12.02
C PHE A 499 17.18 -24.53 12.93
N ASN A 500 17.10 -25.84 12.67
CA ASN A 500 16.33 -26.77 13.49
C ASN A 500 16.93 -26.94 14.90
N ALA A 501 18.22 -26.64 15.11
CA ALA A 501 18.81 -26.59 16.43
C ALA A 501 18.24 -25.45 17.30
N VAL A 502 17.75 -24.37 16.66
CA VAL A 502 17.04 -23.27 17.33
C VAL A 502 15.54 -23.57 17.47
N TYR A 503 14.97 -24.34 16.52
CA TYR A 503 13.54 -24.61 16.44
C TYR A 503 13.20 -26.10 16.21
N GLU A 504 12.61 -26.73 17.24
CA GLU A 504 12.31 -28.18 17.25
C GLU A 504 11.23 -28.61 16.24
N GLY A 505 10.41 -27.69 15.71
CA GLY A 505 9.30 -28.01 14.81
C GLY A 505 9.66 -28.19 13.33
N GLY A 506 10.93 -28.01 12.97
CA GLY A 506 11.40 -28.12 11.59
C GLY A 506 11.00 -26.96 10.67
N LEU A 507 11.71 -26.83 9.55
CA LEU A 507 11.47 -25.78 8.55
C LEU A 507 10.08 -25.85 7.88
N GLY A 508 9.53 -27.06 7.72
CA GLY A 508 8.27 -27.29 6.98
C GLY A 508 8.31 -26.83 5.50
N VAL A 509 9.50 -26.58 4.97
CA VAL A 509 9.79 -26.25 3.56
C VAL A 509 11.03 -27.03 3.16
N GLN A 510 10.93 -27.74 2.04
CA GLN A 510 12.08 -28.42 1.45
C GLN A 510 12.87 -27.42 0.61
N LEU A 511 14.07 -27.10 1.07
CA LEU A 511 15.04 -26.31 0.30
C LEU A 511 15.93 -27.30 -0.47
N ASP A 512 15.99 -27.15 -1.80
CA ASP A 512 16.71 -28.05 -2.72
C ASP A 512 17.75 -27.32 -3.56
N PHE A 513 18.28 -26.21 -3.05
CA PHE A 513 19.23 -25.32 -3.73
C PHE A 513 20.26 -24.73 -2.76
N GLU A 514 21.38 -24.26 -3.30
CA GLU A 514 22.39 -23.55 -2.51
C GLU A 514 21.90 -22.15 -2.11
N ILE A 515 22.06 -21.79 -0.84
CA ILE A 515 21.62 -20.51 -0.30
C ILE A 515 22.75 -19.50 -0.49
N SER A 516 22.48 -18.48 -1.32
CA SER A 516 23.45 -17.42 -1.61
C SER A 516 23.73 -16.54 -0.40
N VAL A 517 24.90 -15.88 -0.40
CA VAL A 517 25.30 -14.95 0.65
C VAL A 517 24.31 -13.80 0.82
N ILE A 518 23.68 -13.35 -0.28
CA ILE A 518 22.65 -12.30 -0.25
C ILE A 518 21.43 -12.78 0.57
N LYS A 519 20.95 -14.00 0.30
CA LYS A 519 19.84 -14.64 1.04
C LYS A 519 20.18 -14.79 2.53
N LEU A 520 21.41 -15.21 2.84
CA LEU A 520 21.89 -15.31 4.22
C LEU A 520 21.96 -13.95 4.91
N LYS A 521 22.49 -12.90 4.25
CA LYS A 521 22.53 -11.54 4.80
C LYS A 521 21.14 -11.04 5.17
N ARG A 522 20.14 -11.30 4.33
CA ARG A 522 18.75 -10.90 4.61
C ARG A 522 18.14 -11.68 5.76
N PHE A 523 18.32 -12.99 5.76
CA PHE A 523 17.85 -13.83 6.84
C PHE A 523 18.53 -13.50 8.16
N HIS A 524 19.81 -13.13 8.13
CA HIS A 524 20.54 -12.62 9.28
C HIS A 524 19.96 -11.29 9.78
N ARG A 525 19.55 -10.36 8.89
CA ARG A 525 18.79 -9.17 9.31
C ARG A 525 17.47 -9.54 9.98
N LEU A 526 16.74 -10.53 9.46
CA LEU A 526 15.53 -11.05 10.09
C LEU A 526 15.80 -11.58 11.50
N CYS A 527 16.87 -12.37 11.66
CA CYS A 527 17.24 -12.92 12.97
C CYS A 527 17.68 -11.81 13.93
N LYS A 528 18.47 -10.82 13.48
CA LYS A 528 18.80 -9.64 14.27
C LYS A 528 17.54 -8.93 14.72
N TYR A 529 16.61 -8.68 13.80
CA TYR A 529 15.33 -8.07 14.12
C TYR A 529 14.54 -8.85 15.17
N ALA A 530 14.45 -10.18 15.04
CA ALA A 530 13.70 -11.05 15.95
C ALA A 530 14.39 -11.27 17.31
N PHE A 531 15.72 -11.27 17.36
CA PHE A 531 16.50 -11.59 18.56
C PHE A 531 16.98 -10.35 19.32
N VAL A 532 16.72 -9.13 18.82
CA VAL A 532 16.94 -7.91 19.62
C VAL A 532 16.19 -8.03 20.95
N GLU A 533 16.91 -7.78 22.05
CA GLU A 533 16.33 -7.70 23.38
C GLU A 533 15.56 -6.38 23.55
N SER A 534 14.46 -6.43 24.29
CA SER A 534 13.71 -5.23 24.65
C SER A 534 14.52 -4.39 25.64
N THR A 535 14.64 -3.11 25.38
CA THR A 535 15.27 -2.17 26.31
C THR A 535 14.21 -1.58 27.24
N THR A 536 14.53 -1.49 28.53
CA THR A 536 13.62 -0.92 29.53
C THR A 536 14.30 0.25 30.23
N TYR A 537 13.61 1.39 30.26
CA TYR A 537 14.04 2.64 30.86
C TYR A 537 13.09 2.96 32.03
N ALA A 538 13.66 3.26 33.19
CA ALA A 538 12.90 3.71 34.37
C ALA A 538 13.36 5.11 34.76
N SER A 539 12.41 6.02 34.94
CA SER A 539 12.65 7.41 35.38
C SER A 539 11.58 7.82 36.38
N GLY A 540 11.92 7.81 37.67
CA GLY A 540 10.98 8.14 38.75
C GLY A 540 9.75 7.23 38.76
N GLU A 541 8.58 7.82 38.52
CA GLU A 541 7.29 7.12 38.48
C GLU A 541 6.99 6.45 37.14
N PHE A 542 7.85 6.65 36.14
CA PHE A 542 7.64 6.22 34.76
C PHE A 542 8.56 5.07 34.35
N LEU A 543 8.00 4.05 33.70
CA LEU A 543 8.68 2.89 33.14
C LEU A 543 8.32 2.71 31.66
N LYS A 544 9.30 2.68 30.77
CA LYS A 544 9.10 2.46 29.33
C LYS A 544 9.92 1.30 28.84
N SER A 545 9.26 0.26 28.32
CA SER A 545 9.89 -0.88 27.68
C SER A 545 9.64 -0.84 26.18
N VAL A 546 10.69 -0.91 25.38
CA VAL A 546 10.60 -0.84 23.92
C VAL A 546 11.38 -1.98 23.28
N GLY A 547 10.85 -2.58 22.21
CA GLY A 547 11.56 -3.63 21.47
C GLY A 547 10.73 -4.16 20.31
N ASN A 548 11.31 -4.98 19.44
CA ASN A 548 10.52 -5.60 18.37
C ASN A 548 9.54 -6.63 18.91
N ILE A 549 10.01 -7.41 19.89
CA ILE A 549 9.21 -8.41 20.60
C ILE A 549 9.44 -8.22 22.08
N VAL A 550 8.35 -8.04 22.82
CA VAL A 550 8.39 -7.82 24.27
C VAL A 550 7.62 -8.94 24.97
N LEU A 551 8.26 -9.56 25.97
CA LEU A 551 7.62 -10.50 26.88
C LEU A 551 7.24 -9.72 28.13
N LEU A 552 5.99 -9.81 28.58
CA LEU A 552 5.55 -9.09 29.78
C LEU A 552 6.39 -9.48 31.01
N SER A 553 6.78 -10.75 31.12
CA SER A 553 7.66 -11.28 32.17
C SER A 553 9.05 -10.62 32.21
N SER A 554 9.51 -10.05 31.09
CA SER A 554 10.80 -9.35 31.02
C SER A 554 10.74 -7.89 31.47
N VAL A 555 9.53 -7.33 31.65
CA VAL A 555 9.34 -5.94 32.07
C VAL A 555 9.26 -5.87 33.62
N PRO A 556 10.18 -5.14 34.30
CA PRO A 556 10.26 -5.11 35.76
C PRO A 556 9.21 -4.18 36.40
N ILE A 557 7.93 -4.40 36.11
CA ILE A 557 6.81 -3.58 36.59
C ILE A 557 6.70 -3.63 38.12
N LEU A 558 6.71 -4.83 38.69
CA LEU A 558 6.55 -5.00 40.15
C LEU A 558 7.83 -4.75 40.94
N GLY A 559 9.00 -4.78 40.28
CA GLY A 559 10.31 -4.61 40.91
C GLY A 559 10.64 -3.17 41.32
N ASN A 560 9.83 -2.19 40.92
CA ASN A 560 10.06 -0.77 41.19
C ASN A 560 8.89 -0.18 41.99
N GLU A 561 9.08 0.08 43.29
CA GLU A 561 8.01 0.53 44.21
C GLU A 561 7.43 1.92 43.87
N GLY A 562 8.15 2.73 43.08
CA GLY A 562 7.71 4.08 42.67
C GLY A 562 6.97 4.15 41.34
N VAL A 563 6.92 3.08 40.55
CA VAL A 563 6.36 3.13 39.20
C VAL A 563 4.83 3.16 39.25
N THR A 564 4.25 4.23 38.73
CA THR A 564 2.81 4.42 38.56
C THR A 564 2.42 4.50 37.08
N ASP A 565 3.37 4.72 36.17
CA ASP A 565 3.16 4.80 34.73
C ASP A 565 4.03 3.79 33.98
N VAL A 566 3.40 2.94 33.16
CA VAL A 566 4.07 1.92 32.35
C VAL A 566 3.70 2.07 30.89
N GLU A 567 4.70 2.08 30.02
CA GLU A 567 4.56 2.05 28.57
C GLU A 567 5.32 0.86 27.99
N ILE A 568 4.64 0.03 27.20
CA ILE A 568 5.24 -1.14 26.56
C ILE A 568 5.01 -1.01 25.06
N PHE A 569 6.08 -0.76 24.31
CA PHE A 569 6.04 -0.61 22.85
C PHE A 569 6.67 -1.83 22.20
N ALA A 570 5.90 -2.55 21.41
CA ALA A 570 6.42 -3.61 20.56
C ALA A 570 6.28 -3.26 19.07
N GLY A 571 7.36 -3.50 18.33
CA GLY A 571 7.41 -3.28 16.89
C GLY A 571 6.59 -4.34 16.15
N ASN A 572 6.64 -5.58 16.61
CA ASN A 572 5.94 -6.70 15.99
C ASN A 572 4.91 -7.32 16.93
N LYS A 573 5.36 -7.82 18.09
CA LYS A 573 4.50 -8.62 18.96
C LYS A 573 4.78 -8.40 20.44
N VAL A 574 3.71 -8.35 21.24
CA VAL A 574 3.80 -8.47 22.72
C VAL A 574 3.24 -9.82 23.17
N PHE A 575 3.98 -10.50 24.05
CA PHE A 575 3.53 -11.71 24.73
C PHE A 575 3.06 -11.39 26.14
N ILE A 576 1.80 -11.75 26.45
CA ILE A 576 1.29 -11.73 27.82
C ILE A 576 1.52 -13.11 28.42
N ASP A 577 2.70 -13.29 29.02
CA ASP A 577 3.23 -14.59 29.44
C ASP A 577 3.37 -14.77 30.95
N CYS A 578 3.04 -13.74 31.73
CA CYS A 578 2.92 -13.80 33.17
C CYS A 578 1.66 -13.06 33.64
N ASP A 579 1.26 -13.32 34.88
CA ASP A 579 0.24 -12.53 35.56
C ASP A 579 0.88 -11.27 36.15
N LEU A 580 0.09 -10.21 36.26
CA LEU A 580 0.47 -8.95 36.89
C LEU A 580 -0.52 -8.63 38.00
N ASP A 581 -0.06 -8.61 39.24
CA ASP A 581 -0.83 -8.17 40.41
C ASP A 581 -0.26 -6.85 40.92
N ALA A 582 -0.97 -5.76 40.62
CA ALA A 582 -0.60 -4.39 40.98
C ALA A 582 -1.66 -3.74 41.89
N VAL A 583 -2.34 -4.53 42.73
CA VAL A 583 -3.37 -4.03 43.66
C VAL A 583 -2.83 -2.89 44.52
N GLY A 584 -3.54 -1.77 44.54
CA GLY A 584 -3.17 -0.58 45.33
C GLY A 584 -2.01 0.25 44.78
N LYS A 585 -1.44 -0.10 43.62
CA LYS A 585 -0.36 0.70 43.00
C LYS A 585 -0.88 1.84 42.11
N ARG A 586 -2.19 1.85 41.80
CA ARG A 586 -2.85 2.84 40.92
C ARG A 586 -2.18 2.95 39.53
N LEU A 587 -1.65 1.83 39.05
CA LEU A 587 -0.80 1.73 37.87
C LEU A 587 -1.53 2.13 36.58
N GLN A 588 -0.86 2.90 35.72
CA GLN A 588 -1.31 3.33 34.40
C GLN A 588 -0.54 2.57 33.35
N ILE A 589 -1.16 1.56 32.73
CA ILE A 589 -0.49 0.72 31.74
C ILE A 589 -0.94 1.09 30.33
N PHE A 590 0.01 1.37 29.46
CA PHE A 590 -0.18 1.49 28.03
C PHE A 590 0.66 0.44 27.31
N ILE A 591 0.03 -0.39 26.48
CA ILE A 591 0.73 -1.39 25.66
C ILE A 591 0.33 -1.19 24.21
N ALA A 592 1.31 -1.12 23.30
CA ALA A 592 1.06 -0.98 21.88
C ALA A 592 1.94 -1.93 21.06
N ALA A 593 1.30 -2.77 20.25
CA ALA A 593 1.96 -3.76 19.40
C ALA A 593 1.04 -4.18 18.25
N PRO A 594 1.53 -4.41 17.02
CA PRO A 594 0.68 -4.92 15.94
C PRO A 594 0.01 -6.25 16.29
N GLU A 595 0.76 -7.17 16.89
CA GLU A 595 0.23 -8.46 17.37
C GLU A 595 0.36 -8.60 18.89
N TRP A 596 -0.66 -9.20 19.50
CA TRP A 596 -0.66 -9.63 20.89
C TRP A 596 -0.86 -11.13 20.96
N GLU A 597 -0.16 -11.80 21.86
CA GLU A 597 -0.33 -13.22 22.09
C GLU A 597 -0.39 -13.53 23.58
N VAL A 598 -1.54 -14.03 24.03
CA VAL A 598 -1.74 -14.46 25.42
C VAL A 598 -1.24 -15.90 25.53
N VAL A 599 -0.21 -16.10 26.35
CA VAL A 599 0.49 -17.38 26.46
C VAL A 599 -0.04 -18.17 27.64
N GLY A 600 -0.72 -19.28 27.36
CA GLY A 600 -1.35 -20.12 28.37
C GLY A 600 -2.83 -19.80 28.56
N ASP A 601 -3.43 -20.44 29.57
CA ASP A 601 -4.84 -20.29 29.91
C ASP A 601 -4.99 -19.38 31.14
N HIS A 602 -5.88 -18.39 31.04
CA HIS A 602 -6.32 -17.54 32.17
C HIS A 602 -5.26 -16.59 32.75
N ARG A 603 -4.63 -15.77 31.90
CA ARG A 603 -3.75 -14.68 32.33
C ARG A 603 -4.51 -13.54 32.98
N GLN A 604 -3.94 -12.94 34.01
CA GLN A 604 -4.58 -11.86 34.76
C GLN A 604 -3.68 -10.62 34.86
N LEU A 605 -4.23 -9.46 34.48
CA LEU A 605 -3.67 -8.15 34.76
C LEU A 605 -4.59 -7.45 35.77
N ILE A 606 -4.23 -7.53 37.05
CA ILE A 606 -4.99 -6.99 38.18
C ILE A 606 -4.42 -5.62 38.55
N LEU A 607 -5.18 -4.58 38.25
CA LEU A 607 -4.87 -3.17 38.52
C LEU A 607 -5.82 -2.60 39.59
N ASP A 608 -6.42 -3.44 40.42
CA ASP A 608 -7.46 -3.03 41.35
C ASP A 608 -6.94 -2.06 42.43
N GLY A 609 -7.84 -1.27 43.00
CA GLY A 609 -7.54 -0.43 44.16
C GLY A 609 -7.41 -1.24 45.44
N ALA A 610 -6.54 -0.81 46.35
CA ALA A 610 -6.45 -1.38 47.69
C ALA A 610 -7.69 -1.06 48.54
N GLU A 611 -8.03 -1.97 49.46
CA GLU A 611 -9.09 -1.76 50.43
C GLU A 611 -8.74 -0.60 51.39
N GLY A 612 -9.76 0.14 51.81
CA GLY A 612 -9.65 1.18 52.82
C GLY A 612 -9.35 0.58 54.19
N TYR A 613 -8.42 1.20 54.92
CA TYR A 613 -8.01 0.72 56.23
C TYR A 613 -9.20 0.72 57.22
N PRO A 614 -9.49 -0.41 57.90
CA PRO A 614 -10.52 -0.46 58.93
C PRO A 614 -10.01 0.19 60.22
N HIS A 615 -10.92 0.80 60.97
CA HIS A 615 -10.62 1.24 62.33
C HIS A 615 -10.51 0.02 63.25
N ARG A 616 -9.44 -0.06 64.05
CA ARG A 616 -9.15 -1.25 64.88
C ARG A 616 -9.87 -1.27 66.22
N TYR A 617 -10.31 -0.12 66.71
CA TYR A 617 -10.88 0.02 68.07
C TYR A 617 -12.07 0.98 68.05
N PRO A 618 -13.11 0.73 68.87
CA PRO A 618 -14.14 1.70 69.16
C PRO A 618 -13.54 3.01 69.69
N VAL A 619 -14.23 4.13 69.47
CA VAL A 619 -13.81 5.41 70.05
C VAL A 619 -14.08 5.42 71.56
N GLU A 620 -13.44 6.33 72.29
CA GLU A 620 -13.51 6.42 73.75
C GLU A 620 -14.96 6.62 74.25
N ASP A 621 -15.34 5.82 75.25
CA ASP A 621 -16.55 6.01 76.05
C ASP A 621 -16.50 7.37 76.78
N GLY A 622 -17.62 7.81 77.35
CA GLY A 622 -17.63 9.01 78.20
C GLY A 622 -16.60 8.91 79.35
N ASP A 623 -15.94 10.01 79.66
CA ASP A 623 -14.88 10.06 80.67
C ASP A 623 -15.43 10.16 82.11
N ASP A 624 -16.54 10.89 82.28
CA ASP A 624 -17.18 11.18 83.57
C ASP A 624 -18.63 10.69 83.62
N SER A 625 -19.22 10.61 84.81
CA SER A 625 -20.61 10.22 84.96
C SER A 625 -21.55 11.17 84.21
N GLY A 626 -22.55 10.62 83.53
CA GLY A 626 -23.47 11.35 82.66
C GLY A 626 -22.82 11.97 81.41
N SER A 627 -21.53 11.73 81.15
CA SER A 627 -20.87 12.23 79.93
C SER A 627 -21.15 11.34 78.73
N ASN A 628 -21.28 11.98 77.56
CA ASN A 628 -21.58 11.30 76.31
C ASN A 628 -20.34 10.54 75.81
N GLY A 629 -20.56 9.39 75.17
CA GLY A 629 -19.53 8.74 74.39
C GLY A 629 -19.18 9.55 73.14
N LYS A 630 -17.94 9.43 72.65
CA LYS A 630 -17.51 10.14 71.44
C LYS A 630 -18.11 9.47 70.20
N ASN A 631 -18.33 10.25 69.13
CA ASN A 631 -18.76 9.71 67.86
C ASN A 631 -17.59 9.00 67.16
N GLY A 632 -17.88 7.90 66.47
CA GLY A 632 -16.92 7.18 65.66
C GLY A 632 -16.47 7.99 64.44
N ASN A 633 -15.21 7.79 64.04
CA ASN A 633 -14.69 8.32 62.79
C ASN A 633 -15.20 7.51 61.58
N PRO A 634 -15.44 8.16 60.43
CA PRO A 634 -15.78 7.45 59.21
C PRO A 634 -14.65 6.53 58.76
N GLY A 635 -14.99 5.45 58.07
CA GLY A 635 -14.02 4.53 57.47
C GLY A 635 -13.16 5.22 56.40
N GLN A 636 -11.93 4.76 56.22
CA GLN A 636 -11.08 5.27 55.14
C GLN A 636 -11.63 4.83 53.77
N PRO A 637 -11.58 5.67 52.73
CA PRO A 637 -12.04 5.28 51.41
C PRO A 637 -11.15 4.18 50.84
N GLY A 638 -11.71 3.34 49.97
CA GLY A 638 -10.93 2.44 49.13
C GLY A 638 -10.13 3.23 48.08
N GLU A 639 -9.00 2.67 47.63
CA GLU A 639 -8.25 3.29 46.53
C GLU A 639 -8.92 3.03 45.17
N CYS A 640 -8.68 3.91 44.21
CA CYS A 640 -9.18 3.72 42.85
C CYS A 640 -8.34 2.66 42.11
N GLY A 641 -8.97 1.99 41.13
CA GLY A 641 -8.26 1.13 40.18
C GLY A 641 -7.28 1.93 39.30
N GLY A 642 -6.27 1.24 38.80
CA GLY A 642 -5.36 1.70 37.74
C GLY A 642 -6.05 1.70 36.37
N ASN A 643 -5.45 2.39 35.39
CA ASN A 643 -5.99 2.43 34.02
C ASN A 643 -5.17 1.54 33.09
N PHE A 644 -5.82 0.97 32.07
CA PHE A 644 -5.20 0.13 31.06
C PHE A 644 -5.62 0.57 29.65
N PHE A 645 -4.65 0.72 28.76
CA PHE A 645 -4.91 1.00 27.36
C PHE A 645 -4.05 0.12 26.45
N GLY A 646 -4.71 -0.70 25.64
CA GLY A 646 -4.07 -1.63 24.70
C GLY A 646 -4.33 -1.25 23.24
N ILE A 647 -3.28 -1.22 22.43
CA ILE A 647 -3.37 -1.08 20.96
C ILE A 647 -2.81 -2.32 20.29
N GLY A 648 -3.54 -2.86 19.32
CA GLY A 648 -3.00 -3.81 18.34
C GLY A 648 -3.95 -4.11 17.20
N ASP A 649 -3.45 -4.75 16.14
CA ASP A 649 -4.25 -5.16 14.97
C ASP A 649 -4.83 -6.57 15.15
N LYS A 650 -4.10 -7.42 15.87
CA LYS A 650 -4.43 -8.83 16.04
C LYS A 650 -4.15 -9.29 17.46
N MET A 651 -5.09 -10.03 18.05
CA MET A 651 -4.95 -10.60 19.40
C MET A 651 -5.14 -12.11 19.39
N CYS A 652 -4.05 -12.86 19.46
CA CYS A 652 -4.08 -14.31 19.59
C CYS A 652 -4.44 -14.69 21.03
N ASN A 653 -5.47 -15.53 21.19
CA ASN A 653 -5.97 -16.04 22.47
C ASN A 653 -6.45 -14.94 23.45
N GLY A 654 -6.99 -13.82 22.96
CA GLY A 654 -7.39 -12.71 23.83
C GLY A 654 -8.43 -13.07 24.89
N LYS A 655 -9.33 -14.01 24.61
CA LYS A 655 -10.29 -14.58 25.59
C LYS A 655 -9.65 -15.21 26.84
N ASN A 656 -8.36 -15.56 26.77
CA ASN A 656 -7.61 -16.12 27.89
C ASN A 656 -7.04 -15.02 28.80
N LEU A 657 -7.23 -13.74 28.48
CA LEU A 657 -6.78 -12.61 29.28
C LEU A 657 -7.93 -11.99 30.07
N VAL A 658 -7.69 -11.75 31.36
CA VAL A 658 -8.55 -10.96 32.24
C VAL A 658 -7.80 -9.68 32.61
N VAL A 659 -8.43 -8.53 32.40
CA VAL A 659 -7.92 -7.23 32.88
C VAL A 659 -8.91 -6.68 33.90
N SER A 660 -8.47 -6.55 35.15
CA SER A 660 -9.28 -6.01 36.25
C SER A 660 -8.74 -4.65 36.66
N ALA A 661 -9.62 -3.67 36.77
CA ALA A 661 -9.32 -2.30 37.19
C ALA A 661 -10.39 -1.82 38.20
N SER A 662 -10.81 -2.69 39.11
CA SER A 662 -11.87 -2.41 40.06
C SER A 662 -11.38 -1.51 41.20
N GLY A 663 -12.26 -0.66 41.74
CA GLY A 663 -11.95 0.11 42.93
C GLY A 663 -11.90 -0.76 44.19
N GLY A 664 -11.06 -0.40 45.16
CA GLY A 664 -10.95 -1.12 46.43
C GLY A 664 -12.17 -0.90 47.33
N LYS A 665 -12.51 -1.88 48.17
CA LYS A 665 -13.60 -1.75 49.14
C LYS A 665 -13.30 -0.66 50.16
N GLY A 666 -14.29 0.14 50.56
CA GLY A 666 -14.13 1.11 51.64
C GLY A 666 -13.91 0.45 53.01
N GLY A 667 -13.15 1.12 53.88
CA GLY A 667 -12.88 0.64 55.24
C GLY A 667 -14.13 0.75 56.13
N VAL A 668 -14.23 -0.13 57.13
CA VAL A 668 -15.35 -0.12 58.10
C VAL A 668 -15.31 1.16 58.95
N GLY A 669 -16.48 1.76 59.19
CA GLY A 669 -16.63 2.91 60.09
C GLY A 669 -16.31 2.56 61.55
N GLN A 670 -15.79 3.52 62.31
CA GLN A 670 -15.44 3.28 63.72
C GLN A 670 -16.71 3.23 64.58
N ASP A 671 -16.79 2.28 65.50
CA ASP A 671 -17.88 2.23 66.49
C ASP A 671 -17.84 3.46 67.41
N GLY A 672 -19.02 3.99 67.74
CA GLY A 672 -19.21 5.07 68.70
C GLY A 672 -18.99 4.62 70.15
N GLY A 673 -18.52 5.53 71.00
CA GLY A 673 -18.26 5.28 72.41
C GLY A 673 -19.57 5.22 73.19
N ASN A 674 -19.62 4.43 74.26
CA ASN A 674 -20.78 4.35 75.13
C ASN A 674 -20.87 5.58 76.03
N GLY A 675 -22.09 6.04 76.29
CA GLY A 675 -22.36 7.04 77.31
C GLY A 675 -22.16 6.47 78.72
N ARG A 676 -21.66 7.29 79.64
CA ARG A 676 -21.47 6.84 81.03
C ARG A 676 -22.75 6.96 81.84
N PRO A 677 -23.01 6.04 82.79
CA PRO A 677 -24.11 6.17 83.72
C PRO A 677 -24.05 7.50 84.50
N GLY A 678 -25.20 8.08 84.79
CA GLY A 678 -25.30 9.28 85.62
C GLY A 678 -25.02 8.98 87.10
N LEU A 679 -24.51 9.97 87.85
CA LEU A 679 -24.39 9.85 89.30
C LEU A 679 -25.77 9.78 89.95
N SER A 680 -25.96 8.85 90.87
CA SER A 680 -27.15 8.86 91.71
C SER A 680 -27.12 10.09 92.62
N GLY A 681 -28.27 10.76 92.75
CA GLY A 681 -28.45 11.85 93.67
C GLY A 681 -28.37 11.35 95.11
N ARG A 682 -27.88 12.20 96.01
CA ARG A 682 -27.78 11.87 97.43
C ARG A 682 -29.17 11.90 98.07
N ASP A 683 -29.48 10.86 98.84
CA ASP A 683 -30.70 10.82 99.65
C ASP A 683 -30.74 12.02 100.60
N ALA A 684 -31.95 12.51 100.91
CA ALA A 684 -32.11 13.58 101.88
C ALA A 684 -31.65 13.11 103.27
N GLU A 685 -30.64 13.77 103.82
CA GLU A 685 -30.15 13.47 105.17
C GLU A 685 -31.19 13.88 106.23
N THR A 686 -31.37 13.04 107.25
CA THR A 686 -32.22 13.39 108.40
C THR A 686 -31.54 14.53 109.17
N PRO A 687 -32.19 15.70 109.35
CA PRO A 687 -31.58 16.79 110.10
C PRO A 687 -31.24 16.34 111.52
N GLY A 688 -29.98 16.50 111.92
CA GLY A 688 -29.53 16.24 113.28
C GLY A 688 -29.99 17.36 114.23
N ASP A 689 -30.10 17.06 115.53
CA ASP A 689 -30.50 18.03 116.57
C ASP A 689 -29.62 19.30 116.61
N GLN A 690 -28.43 19.28 115.98
CA GLN A 690 -27.48 20.40 115.94
C GLN A 690 -27.44 21.17 114.60
N ASP A 691 -28.27 20.81 113.61
CA ASP A 691 -28.27 21.45 112.30
C ASP A 691 -28.89 22.85 112.35
N LYS A 692 -28.03 23.84 112.58
CA LYS A 692 -28.39 25.25 112.77
C LYS A 692 -29.24 25.82 111.60
N TRP A 693 -28.95 25.39 110.38
CA TRP A 693 -29.64 25.82 109.15
C TRP A 693 -31.11 25.34 109.11
N PHE A 694 -31.41 24.18 109.67
CA PHE A 694 -32.78 23.66 109.77
C PHE A 694 -33.62 24.51 110.72
N TRP A 695 -33.06 24.87 111.88
CA TRP A 695 -33.75 25.69 112.88
C TRP A 695 -33.95 27.14 112.45
N GLU A 696 -32.98 27.74 111.77
CA GLU A 696 -33.09 29.09 111.18
C GLU A 696 -34.12 29.12 110.04
N SER A 697 -34.19 28.07 109.21
CA SER A 697 -35.19 27.96 108.13
C SER A 697 -36.60 27.66 108.65
N PHE A 698 -36.72 26.84 109.70
CA PHE A 698 -37.99 26.52 110.38
C PHE A 698 -38.60 27.76 111.06
N SER A 699 -37.77 28.65 111.60
CA SER A 699 -38.23 29.91 112.21
C SER A 699 -38.58 31.01 111.19
N GLN A 700 -38.09 30.90 109.94
CA GLN A 700 -38.34 31.86 108.86
C GLN A 700 -39.43 31.45 107.85
N MET A 701 -40.26 30.43 108.12
CA MET A 701 -41.25 29.86 107.18
C MET A 701 -42.19 30.90 106.51
N LYS A 702 -41.75 31.48 105.39
CA LYS A 702 -42.58 32.08 104.34
C LYS A 702 -43.21 30.93 103.52
N LYS A 703 -44.50 31.05 103.23
CA LYS A 703 -45.45 30.07 102.66
C LYS A 703 -45.10 29.41 101.29
N GLY A 704 -43.83 29.28 100.87
CA GLY A 704 -43.47 28.91 99.49
C GLY A 704 -42.78 27.56 99.23
N LEU A 705 -42.03 26.99 100.19
CA LEU A 705 -41.05 25.92 99.89
C LEU A 705 -41.40 24.51 100.40
N PHE A 706 -42.44 24.34 101.22
CA PHE A 706 -42.82 23.03 101.77
C PHE A 706 -44.34 22.82 101.66
N LYS A 707 -44.76 21.71 101.03
CA LYS A 707 -46.17 21.30 100.96
C LYS A 707 -46.54 20.49 102.20
N GLY A 708 -46.88 21.17 103.29
CA GLY A 708 -47.37 20.50 104.51
C GLY A 708 -48.89 20.54 104.62
N THR A 709 -49.52 19.38 104.82
CA THR A 709 -50.91 19.30 105.33
C THR A 709 -50.90 19.39 106.85
N ARG A 710 -51.51 20.45 107.39
CA ARG A 710 -51.63 20.68 108.84
C ARG A 710 -52.80 19.89 109.41
N LYS A 711 -52.56 19.04 110.42
CA LYS A 711 -53.63 18.41 111.23
C LYS A 711 -53.41 18.77 112.70
N ASN A 712 -54.41 19.42 113.30
CA ASN A 712 -54.45 19.73 114.72
C ASN A 712 -55.28 18.65 115.43
N GLY A 713 -54.77 18.11 116.54
CA GLY A 713 -55.47 17.12 117.37
C GLY A 713 -55.30 17.43 118.86
N THR A 714 -56.27 16.97 119.65
CA THR A 714 -56.23 17.00 121.12
C THR A 714 -56.36 15.56 121.61
N GLU A 715 -55.37 15.04 122.33
CA GLU A 715 -55.41 13.70 122.94
C GLU A 715 -55.59 13.81 124.46
N LEU A 716 -56.46 12.96 125.03
CA LEU A 716 -56.76 12.88 126.46
C LEU A 716 -55.94 11.75 127.11
N GLY A 717 -54.74 12.06 127.58
CA GLY A 717 -53.90 11.13 128.35
C GLY A 717 -54.13 11.27 129.86
N PHE A 718 -54.05 10.16 130.60
CA PHE A 718 -54.50 10.00 132.00
C PHE A 718 -53.92 10.96 133.07
N PHE A 719 -53.06 11.94 132.73
CA PHE A 719 -52.63 12.99 133.66
C PHE A 719 -52.36 14.41 133.08
N CYS A 720 -52.57 14.73 131.78
CA CYS A 720 -52.39 16.10 131.23
C CYS A 720 -53.09 16.34 129.87
N LEU A 721 -53.68 17.53 129.64
CA LEU A 721 -54.12 18.04 128.32
C LEU A 721 -52.90 18.44 127.47
N ARG A 722 -52.70 17.85 126.29
CA ARG A 722 -51.68 18.25 125.32
C ARG A 722 -52.32 18.74 124.02
N ASN A 723 -51.89 19.91 123.55
CA ASN A 723 -52.09 20.34 122.17
C ASN A 723 -50.84 19.92 121.38
N PHE A 724 -51.04 19.16 120.30
CA PHE A 724 -49.96 18.84 119.37
C PHE A 724 -50.28 19.41 117.99
N GLU A 725 -49.25 19.93 117.33
CA GLU A 725 -49.29 20.33 115.93
C GLU A 725 -48.40 19.38 115.13
N ARG A 726 -49.01 18.61 114.21
CA ARG A 726 -48.29 17.73 113.29
C ARG A 726 -48.23 18.38 111.91
N ASN A 727 -47.02 18.61 111.42
CA ASN A 727 -46.74 19.09 110.07
C ASN A 727 -45.91 18.04 109.33
N ALA A 728 -46.36 17.64 108.14
CA ALA A 728 -45.55 16.82 107.24
C ALA A 728 -44.61 17.72 106.43
N TYR A 729 -43.33 17.39 106.42
CA TYR A 729 -42.30 18.07 105.63
C TYR A 729 -41.64 17.06 104.71
N THR A 730 -41.53 17.41 103.44
CA THR A 730 -40.74 16.64 102.47
C THR A 730 -39.40 17.36 102.30
N PHE A 731 -38.30 16.70 102.65
CA PHE A 731 -36.96 17.12 102.30
C PHE A 731 -36.59 16.45 100.98
N PRO A 732 -36.43 17.21 99.89
CA PRO A 732 -36.07 16.61 98.61
C PRO A 732 -34.64 16.06 98.68
N GLY A 733 -34.44 14.80 98.28
CA GLY A 733 -33.10 14.29 97.97
C GLY A 733 -32.54 15.01 96.74
N GLU A 734 -31.24 14.96 96.51
CA GLU A 734 -30.66 15.52 95.28
C GLU A 734 -31.15 14.72 94.07
N ASP A 735 -31.34 15.39 92.93
CA ASP A 735 -31.71 14.70 91.72
C ASP A 735 -30.51 13.89 91.19
N GLY A 736 -30.77 12.69 90.67
CA GLY A 736 -29.76 11.94 89.93
C GLY A 736 -29.38 12.69 88.66
N GLN A 737 -28.14 12.50 88.23
CA GLN A 737 -27.68 13.00 86.95
C GLN A 737 -28.22 12.11 85.84
N GLU A 738 -28.57 12.71 84.70
CA GLU A 738 -28.92 11.96 83.50
C GLU A 738 -27.74 11.08 83.04
N GLY A 739 -28.06 9.96 82.40
CA GLY A 739 -27.05 9.13 81.75
C GLY A 739 -26.53 9.81 80.48
N GLY A 740 -25.26 9.62 80.17
CA GLY A 740 -24.68 10.18 78.94
C GLY A 740 -25.23 9.47 77.70
N ASN A 741 -25.32 10.19 76.59
CA ASN A 741 -25.69 9.60 75.29
C ASN A 741 -24.53 8.73 74.76
N GLY A 742 -24.86 7.62 74.10
CA GLY A 742 -23.89 6.92 73.27
C GLY A 742 -23.53 7.76 72.05
N GLY A 743 -22.26 7.73 71.65
CA GLY A 743 -21.82 8.40 70.43
C GLY A 743 -22.30 7.68 69.18
N ASP A 744 -22.58 8.42 68.11
CA ASP A 744 -22.95 7.83 66.81
C ASP A 744 -21.78 7.05 66.22
N GLY A 745 -22.07 5.94 65.53
CA GLY A 745 -21.07 5.19 64.78
C GLY A 745 -20.62 5.96 63.53
N GLY A 746 -19.37 5.76 63.12
CA GLY A 746 -18.82 6.33 61.89
C GLY A 746 -19.44 5.69 60.64
N CYS A 747 -19.71 6.46 59.59
CA CYS A 747 -20.11 5.89 58.29
C CYS A 747 -19.01 4.97 57.74
N GLY A 748 -19.38 3.95 56.99
CA GLY A 748 -18.44 3.17 56.18
C GLY A 748 -17.72 4.05 55.15
N GLY A 749 -16.46 3.72 54.88
CA GLY A 749 -15.66 4.40 53.86
C GLY A 749 -16.27 4.22 52.47
N ILE A 750 -16.14 5.23 51.61
CA ILE A 750 -16.60 5.14 50.22
C ILE A 750 -15.66 4.18 49.47
N GLY A 751 -16.21 3.23 48.72
CA GLY A 751 -15.40 2.37 47.86
C GLY A 751 -14.70 3.16 46.75
N GLY A 752 -13.56 2.64 46.30
CA GLY A 752 -12.78 3.26 45.22
C GLY A 752 -13.53 3.29 43.89
N PHE A 753 -13.18 4.23 43.03
CA PHE A 753 -13.68 4.23 41.65
C PHE A 753 -12.92 3.19 40.81
N PRO A 754 -13.58 2.55 39.82
CA PRO A 754 -12.86 1.75 38.86
C PRO A 754 -11.93 2.64 38.03
N GLY A 755 -10.85 2.06 37.50
CA GLY A 755 -10.10 2.66 36.42
C GLY A 755 -10.70 2.34 35.06
N ASP A 756 -10.16 2.98 34.03
CA ASP A 756 -10.56 2.83 32.63
C ASP A 756 -9.72 1.77 31.93
N VAL A 757 -10.36 0.78 31.31
CA VAL A 757 -9.75 -0.27 30.49
C VAL A 757 -10.25 -0.13 29.06
N SER A 758 -9.33 0.08 28.12
CA SER A 758 -9.68 0.28 26.71
C SER A 758 -8.74 -0.49 25.78
N PHE A 759 -9.32 -1.02 24.70
CA PHE A 759 -8.62 -1.75 23.64
C PHE A 759 -8.91 -1.11 22.28
N LEU A 760 -7.90 -1.02 21.43
CA LEU A 760 -7.99 -0.41 20.12
C LEU A 760 -7.38 -1.27 19.01
N GLY A 761 -8.15 -1.51 17.95
CA GLY A 761 -7.65 -2.03 16.67
C GLY A 761 -7.74 -3.54 16.44
N PHE A 762 -8.16 -4.34 17.43
CA PHE A 762 -8.09 -5.80 17.34
C PHE A 762 -9.17 -6.40 16.44
N LYS A 763 -8.77 -7.32 15.54
CA LYS A 763 -9.68 -8.23 14.82
C LYS A 763 -10.10 -9.40 15.74
N ASP A 764 -11.37 -9.82 15.62
CA ASP A 764 -12.19 -10.63 16.56
C ASP A 764 -11.71 -12.06 16.95
N ASP A 765 -10.46 -12.27 17.38
CA ASP A 765 -10.04 -13.56 17.99
C ASP A 765 -10.40 -13.67 19.50
N GLY A 766 -11.42 -12.91 19.92
CA GLY A 766 -11.95 -12.81 21.28
C GLY A 766 -11.23 -11.75 22.10
N LEU A 767 -11.92 -10.66 22.42
CA LEU A 767 -11.39 -9.61 23.30
C LEU A 767 -11.20 -10.12 24.74
N PRO A 768 -10.30 -9.49 25.52
CA PRO A 768 -10.11 -9.83 26.93
C PRO A 768 -11.38 -9.66 27.76
N LEU A 769 -11.49 -10.43 28.84
CA LEU A 769 -12.51 -10.19 29.86
C LEU A 769 -12.11 -8.97 30.69
N VAL A 770 -12.90 -7.91 30.62
CA VAL A 770 -12.69 -6.67 31.37
C VAL A 770 -13.54 -6.68 32.64
N VAL A 771 -12.93 -6.36 33.78
CA VAL A 771 -13.60 -6.25 35.08
C VAL A 771 -13.39 -4.85 35.65
N GLU A 772 -14.40 -4.00 35.48
CA GLU A 772 -14.42 -2.62 35.97
C GLU A 772 -15.61 -2.45 36.91
N LYS A 773 -15.36 -2.45 38.22
CA LYS A 773 -16.41 -2.26 39.23
C LYS A 773 -15.99 -1.21 40.25
N CYS A 774 -16.92 -0.37 40.68
CA CYS A 774 -16.72 0.42 41.90
C CYS A 774 -16.49 -0.53 43.07
N GLY A 775 -15.60 -0.14 43.97
CA GLY A 775 -15.47 -0.83 45.26
C GLY A 775 -16.75 -0.68 46.05
N ASP A 776 -17.09 -1.71 46.82
CA ASP A 776 -18.22 -1.62 47.75
C ASP A 776 -17.89 -0.60 48.86
N CYS A 777 -18.91 0.08 49.38
CA CYS A 777 -18.73 0.88 50.59
C CYS A 777 -18.36 -0.03 51.79
N GLY A 778 -17.60 0.53 52.72
CA GLY A 778 -17.36 -0.12 54.01
C GLY A 778 -18.66 -0.27 54.80
N GLU A 779 -18.66 -1.19 55.76
CA GLU A 779 -19.78 -1.31 56.70
C GLU A 779 -19.78 -0.13 57.67
N ASP A 780 -20.97 0.30 58.10
CA ASP A 780 -21.12 1.35 59.09
C ASP A 780 -20.68 0.87 60.49
N GLY A 781 -20.00 1.75 61.22
CA GLY A 781 -19.69 1.54 62.63
C GLY A 781 -20.96 1.59 63.47
N LYS A 782 -20.99 0.81 64.54
CA LYS A 782 -22.14 0.73 65.45
C LYS A 782 -22.21 1.94 66.38
N GLY A 783 -23.43 2.39 66.67
CA GLY A 783 -23.68 3.40 67.69
C GLY A 783 -23.34 2.90 69.11
N GLY A 784 -22.78 3.78 69.92
CA GLY A 784 -22.52 3.51 71.32
C GLY A 784 -23.82 3.37 72.12
N LYS A 785 -23.78 2.59 73.20
CA LYS A 785 -24.93 2.44 74.09
C LYS A 785 -25.08 3.66 75.00
N ALA A 786 -26.33 4.01 75.31
CA ALA A 786 -26.65 5.02 76.30
C ALA A 786 -26.15 4.62 77.71
N GLY A 787 -25.73 5.62 78.46
CA GLY A 787 -25.56 5.53 79.90
C GLY A 787 -26.91 5.50 80.61
N VAL A 788 -27.02 4.69 81.66
CA VAL A 788 -28.23 4.62 82.51
C VAL A 788 -28.30 5.85 83.41
N GLY A 789 -29.48 6.44 83.58
CA GLY A 789 -29.69 7.59 84.45
C GLY A 789 -29.44 7.26 85.92
N GLY A 790 -28.84 8.20 86.64
CA GLY A 790 -28.61 8.08 88.08
C GLY A 790 -29.91 8.05 88.86
N ASN A 791 -29.96 7.26 89.94
CA ASN A 791 -31.14 7.22 90.81
C ASN A 791 -31.35 8.59 91.44
N HIS A 792 -32.57 9.13 91.45
CA HIS A 792 -32.83 10.30 92.27
C HIS A 792 -32.69 9.94 93.75
N GLY A 793 -32.04 10.81 94.51
CA GLY A 793 -31.96 10.71 95.96
C GLY A 793 -33.37 10.67 96.55
N LYS A 794 -33.61 9.73 97.46
CA LYS A 794 -34.89 9.57 98.14
C LYS A 794 -35.24 10.86 98.87
N SER A 795 -36.49 11.30 98.74
CA SER A 795 -36.99 12.38 99.59
C SER A 795 -37.34 11.81 100.95
N LEU A 796 -37.04 12.57 101.99
CA LEU A 796 -37.42 12.27 103.36
C LEU A 796 -38.76 12.94 103.65
N GLU A 797 -39.83 12.17 103.84
CA GLU A 797 -41.06 12.70 104.42
C GLU A 797 -41.02 12.52 105.94
N ALA A 798 -41.00 13.64 106.66
CA ALA A 798 -40.98 13.66 108.11
C ALA A 798 -42.26 14.30 108.65
N ILE A 799 -42.96 13.59 109.54
CA ILE A 799 -44.00 14.21 110.37
C ILE A 799 -43.32 14.77 111.60
N VAL A 800 -43.34 16.10 111.70
CA VAL A 800 -42.75 16.84 112.79
C VAL A 800 -43.87 17.23 113.76
N GLU A 801 -43.86 16.59 114.93
CA GLU A 801 -44.81 16.90 116.00
C GLU A 801 -44.22 17.92 116.97
N LYS A 802 -44.87 19.09 117.05
CA LYS A 802 -44.54 20.11 118.03
C LYS A 802 -45.43 19.94 119.26
N ASN A 803 -44.82 19.53 120.37
CA ASN A 803 -45.47 19.41 121.67
C ASN A 803 -45.22 20.67 122.51
N GLU A 804 -46.26 21.44 122.82
CA GLU A 804 -46.20 22.56 123.75
C GLU A 804 -46.91 22.20 125.07
N PRO A 805 -46.19 22.10 126.21
CA PRO A 805 -46.82 21.91 127.51
C PRO A 805 -47.48 23.21 127.99
N LEU A 806 -48.71 23.11 128.50
CA LEU A 806 -49.53 24.24 128.99
C LEU A 806 -49.05 24.85 130.32
N LEU A 807 -48.00 24.31 130.95
CA LEU A 807 -47.49 24.77 132.25
C LEU A 807 -45.97 24.97 132.21
N ASP A 808 -45.57 26.17 132.64
CA ASP A 808 -44.24 26.80 132.54
C ASP A 808 -43.18 26.12 133.45
N LEU A 809 -42.82 24.88 133.10
CA LEU A 809 -41.73 24.14 133.73
C LEU A 809 -40.74 23.76 132.63
N ASN A 810 -39.70 24.58 132.44
CA ASN A 810 -38.42 24.41 131.70
C ASN A 810 -38.08 23.03 131.05
N LEU A 811 -39.01 22.45 130.30
CA LEU A 811 -38.85 21.19 129.59
C LEU A 811 -38.51 21.53 128.14
N ARG A 812 -37.32 21.12 127.72
CA ARG A 812 -36.80 21.31 126.36
C ARG A 812 -37.85 20.84 125.35
N LYS A 813 -38.16 21.68 124.36
CA LYS A 813 -38.97 21.31 123.19
C LYS A 813 -38.35 20.04 122.59
N LYS A 814 -39.05 18.91 122.72
CA LYS A 814 -38.64 17.66 122.08
C LYS A 814 -39.47 17.52 120.81
N LEU A 815 -38.81 17.66 119.66
CA LEU A 815 -39.40 17.28 118.40
C LEU A 815 -39.21 15.79 118.21
N ILE A 816 -40.29 15.11 117.86
CA ILE A 816 -40.28 13.70 117.54
C ILE A 816 -40.55 13.61 116.05
N PHE A 817 -39.59 13.07 115.31
CA PHE A 817 -39.76 12.69 113.91
C PHE A 817 -40.46 11.32 113.91
N GLU A 818 -41.72 11.29 113.50
CA GLU A 818 -42.48 10.04 113.36
C GLU A 818 -42.78 9.74 111.88
N ASN A 819 -42.78 8.45 111.50
CA ASN A 819 -43.04 7.97 110.14
C ASN A 819 -42.14 8.58 109.05
N ILE A 820 -40.83 8.40 109.21
CA ILE A 820 -39.88 8.66 108.14
C ILE A 820 -40.09 7.61 107.04
N VAL A 821 -40.59 8.02 105.88
CA VAL A 821 -40.74 7.16 104.71
C VAL A 821 -39.84 7.70 103.59
N ASP A 822 -38.93 6.85 103.12
CA ASP A 822 -38.15 7.13 101.92
C ASP A 822 -39.07 7.09 100.71
N VAL A 823 -39.31 8.24 100.08
CA VAL A 823 -40.05 8.29 98.82
C VAL A 823 -39.05 8.14 97.67
N HIS A 824 -39.06 6.97 97.01
CA HIS A 824 -38.26 6.76 95.81
C HIS A 824 -38.79 7.68 94.70
N ARG A 825 -37.92 8.57 94.23
CA ARG A 825 -38.26 9.57 93.21
C ARG A 825 -38.04 9.09 91.76
N GLY A 826 -37.79 7.80 91.57
CA GLY A 826 -37.43 7.22 90.27
C GLY A 826 -35.96 7.44 89.89
N TYR A 827 -35.68 7.40 88.60
CA TYR A 827 -34.36 7.55 87.99
C TYR A 827 -34.36 8.82 87.13
N ALA A 828 -33.21 9.48 87.05
CA ALA A 828 -32.98 10.44 85.98
C ALA A 828 -33.09 9.73 84.62
N SER A 829 -33.30 10.47 83.54
CA SER A 829 -33.41 9.85 82.22
C SER A 829 -32.12 9.15 81.81
N ASP A 830 -32.27 7.97 81.21
CA ASP A 830 -31.18 7.34 80.46
C ASP A 830 -30.78 8.25 79.29
N GLY A 831 -29.52 8.13 78.87
CA GLY A 831 -29.09 8.72 77.61
C GLY A 831 -29.79 8.09 76.41
N GLN A 832 -29.51 8.62 75.23
CA GLN A 832 -29.92 8.02 73.95
C GLN A 832 -28.80 7.14 73.40
N ASN A 833 -29.14 6.02 72.77
CA ASN A 833 -28.16 5.24 72.01
C ASN A 833 -27.70 6.06 70.81
N GLY A 834 -26.43 5.94 70.46
CA GLY A 834 -25.93 6.45 69.18
C GLY A 834 -26.56 5.67 68.02
N ASN A 835 -26.58 6.28 66.84
CA ASN A 835 -27.06 5.65 65.61
C ASN A 835 -25.88 5.08 64.83
N ASP A 836 -26.08 3.93 64.18
CA ASP A 836 -25.09 3.32 63.28
C ASP A 836 -24.84 4.24 62.08
N GLY A 837 -23.57 4.48 61.75
CA GLY A 837 -23.18 5.25 60.56
C GLY A 837 -23.64 6.71 60.51
N PHE A 838 -24.06 7.32 61.63
CA PHE A 838 -24.65 8.67 61.62
C PHE A 838 -23.70 9.79 62.05
N SER A 839 -22.43 9.47 62.29
CA SER A 839 -21.42 10.47 62.60
C SER A 839 -21.37 11.55 61.50
N LYS A 840 -21.57 12.81 61.87
CA LYS A 840 -21.60 13.97 60.94
C LYS A 840 -20.23 14.37 60.39
N LEU A 841 -19.21 13.57 60.65
CA LEU A 841 -17.87 13.83 60.15
C LEU A 841 -17.85 13.63 58.62
N PRO A 842 -17.18 14.51 57.87
CA PRO A 842 -17.15 14.42 56.42
C PRO A 842 -16.47 13.13 55.97
N LEU A 843 -17.11 12.40 55.05
CA LEU A 843 -16.50 11.25 54.37
C LEU A 843 -15.32 11.71 53.51
N CYS A 844 -14.17 11.07 53.70
CA CYS A 844 -13.06 11.20 52.78
C CYS A 844 -13.44 10.52 51.45
N ARG A 845 -13.34 11.24 50.34
CA ARG A 845 -13.56 10.66 49.01
C ARG A 845 -12.32 9.89 48.56
N PRO A 846 -12.48 8.82 47.75
CA PRO A 846 -11.37 8.19 47.06
C PRO A 846 -10.56 9.23 46.28
N LYS A 847 -9.23 9.12 46.33
CA LYS A 847 -8.36 9.96 45.51
C LYS A 847 -8.52 9.51 44.07
N TYR A 848 -9.09 10.38 43.22
CA TYR A 848 -9.21 10.11 41.79
C TYR A 848 -7.84 9.83 41.20
N ASN A 849 -7.81 8.84 40.31
CA ASN A 849 -6.61 8.59 39.53
C ASN A 849 -6.45 9.72 38.51
N LYS A 850 -5.21 10.15 38.27
CA LYS A 850 -4.96 11.09 37.16
C LYS A 850 -5.19 10.31 35.88
N ASN A 851 -6.13 10.76 35.04
CA ASN A 851 -6.30 10.16 33.72
C ASN A 851 -5.02 10.38 32.92
N LYS A 852 -4.34 9.29 32.57
CA LYS A 852 -3.18 9.34 31.69
C LYS A 852 -3.63 9.88 30.33
N ASN A 853 -2.84 10.80 29.77
CA ASN A 853 -3.05 11.29 28.42
C ASN A 853 -2.62 10.21 27.41
N PHE A 854 -3.48 9.19 27.22
CA PHE A 854 -3.23 8.12 26.26
C PHE A 854 -2.95 8.62 24.83
N PRO A 855 -3.58 9.70 24.32
CA PRO A 855 -3.19 10.29 23.04
C PRO A 855 -1.69 10.60 22.90
N ALA A 856 -1.04 11.08 23.95
CA ALA A 856 0.40 11.33 23.94
C ALA A 856 1.20 10.02 23.82
N ALA A 857 0.82 8.97 24.55
CA ALA A 857 1.46 7.65 24.45
C ALA A 857 1.27 7.00 23.07
N VAL A 858 0.12 7.21 22.41
CA VAL A 858 -0.10 6.76 21.02
C VAL A 858 0.85 7.47 20.06
N LEU A 859 1.05 8.78 20.24
CA LEU A 859 1.95 9.55 19.39
C LEU A 859 3.41 9.14 19.60
N ASP A 860 3.83 8.98 20.84
CA ASP A 860 5.13 8.43 21.21
C ASP A 860 5.37 7.06 20.57
N TYR A 861 4.36 6.19 20.62
CA TYR A 861 4.42 4.90 19.96
C TYR A 861 4.55 5.03 18.44
N LYS A 862 3.77 5.89 17.78
CA LYS A 862 3.89 6.12 16.32
C LYS A 862 5.28 6.62 15.93
N LEU A 863 5.83 7.57 16.69
CA LEU A 863 7.17 8.12 16.48
C LEU A 863 8.21 7.01 16.58
N TRP A 864 8.23 6.31 17.72
CA TRP A 864 9.14 5.20 17.96
C TRP A 864 8.98 4.10 16.89
N PHE A 865 7.75 3.75 16.54
CA PHE A 865 7.44 2.70 15.57
C PHE A 865 7.91 3.07 14.16
N THR A 866 7.74 4.32 13.75
CA THR A 866 8.19 4.82 12.44
C THR A 866 9.72 4.85 12.35
N GLU A 867 10.41 5.24 13.41
CA GLU A 867 11.89 5.23 13.45
C GLU A 867 12.45 3.81 13.35
N ASN A 868 11.77 2.84 13.96
CA ASN A 868 12.17 1.44 13.94
C ASN A 868 11.63 0.68 12.71
N ALA A 869 10.69 1.24 11.94
CA ALA A 869 10.17 0.60 10.73
C ALA A 869 11.25 0.45 9.63
N LYS A 870 12.24 1.35 9.58
CA LYS A 870 13.33 1.30 8.59
C LYS A 870 14.26 0.10 8.76
N THR A 871 14.39 -0.41 9.97
CA THR A 871 15.19 -1.61 10.26
C THR A 871 14.36 -2.88 10.16
N ASN A 872 13.08 -2.75 9.77
CA ASN A 872 12.17 -3.86 9.68
C ASN A 872 12.35 -4.65 8.37
N PRO A 873 12.52 -5.97 8.44
CA PRO A 873 12.56 -6.81 7.25
C PRO A 873 11.21 -6.91 6.50
N ILE A 874 10.10 -6.45 7.08
CA ILE A 874 8.75 -6.51 6.51
C ILE A 874 8.06 -5.13 6.61
N GLN A 875 8.68 -4.11 6.00
CA GLN A 875 8.27 -2.71 6.09
C GLN A 875 6.81 -2.48 5.66
N SER A 876 6.36 -3.18 4.63
CA SER A 876 4.98 -3.05 4.11
C SER A 876 3.90 -3.40 5.15
N ASN A 877 4.12 -4.43 5.98
CA ASN A 877 3.19 -4.76 7.07
C ASN A 877 3.17 -3.69 8.16
N PHE A 878 4.32 -3.04 8.40
CA PHE A 878 4.47 -1.96 9.39
C PHE A 878 3.70 -0.72 8.97
N GLU A 879 3.88 -0.29 7.73
CA GLU A 879 3.17 0.84 7.15
C GLU A 879 1.66 0.59 7.13
N SER A 880 1.26 -0.64 6.81
CA SER A 880 -0.14 -1.06 6.81
C SER A 880 -0.79 -0.95 8.20
N PHE A 881 -0.06 -1.29 9.27
CA PHE A 881 -0.54 -1.15 10.65
C PHE A 881 -0.68 0.32 11.07
N ILE A 882 0.32 1.15 10.78
CA ILE A 882 0.25 2.60 11.05
C ILE A 882 -0.92 3.25 10.30
N CYS A 883 -1.07 2.94 9.01
CA CYS A 883 -2.20 3.44 8.21
C CYS A 883 -3.56 2.99 8.76
N ARG A 884 -3.66 1.78 9.32
CA ARG A 884 -4.89 1.33 10.01
C ARG A 884 -5.10 2.07 11.32
N LEU A 885 -4.05 2.23 12.12
CA LEU A 885 -4.09 2.95 13.39
C LEU A 885 -4.53 4.41 13.19
N GLU A 886 -4.05 5.05 12.13
CA GLU A 886 -4.47 6.38 11.68
C GLU A 886 -5.95 6.49 11.27
N LYS A 887 -6.58 5.38 10.88
CA LYS A 887 -8.00 5.35 10.51
C LYS A 887 -8.93 5.12 11.70
N VAL A 888 -8.41 4.81 12.89
CA VAL A 888 -9.25 4.53 14.05
C VAL A 888 -9.76 5.84 14.66
N SER A 889 -11.04 6.11 14.47
CA SER A 889 -11.73 7.34 14.91
C SER A 889 -11.66 7.61 16.42
N LYS A 890 -11.38 6.62 17.26
CA LYS A 890 -11.18 6.86 18.71
C LYS A 890 -9.82 7.48 19.04
N ILE A 891 -8.86 7.51 18.11
CA ILE A 891 -7.60 8.27 18.23
C ILE A 891 -7.82 9.75 17.85
N THR A 892 -8.98 10.12 17.28
CA THR A 892 -9.20 11.50 16.80
C THR A 892 -9.49 12.50 17.91
N ASP A 893 -9.72 12.05 19.14
CA ASP A 893 -9.66 12.92 20.33
C ASP A 893 -8.19 13.10 20.72
N PHE A 894 -7.44 13.82 19.88
CA PHE A 894 -6.17 14.41 20.30
C PHE A 894 -6.51 15.37 21.44
N GLY A 895 -6.42 14.90 22.69
CA GLY A 895 -6.92 15.64 23.84
C GLY A 895 -6.16 16.94 24.18
N SER A 896 -5.17 17.33 23.36
CA SER A 896 -4.37 18.52 23.60
C SER A 896 -3.69 19.07 22.34
N ILE A 897 -3.38 20.37 22.37
CA ILE A 897 -2.70 21.09 21.29
C ILE A 897 -1.27 20.58 21.09
N GLU A 898 -0.60 20.19 22.18
CA GLU A 898 0.75 19.62 22.16
C GLU A 898 0.79 18.34 21.33
N ALA A 899 -0.25 17.51 21.40
CA ALA A 899 -0.33 16.29 20.60
C ALA A 899 -0.49 16.59 19.10
N LEU A 900 -1.24 17.63 18.74
CA LEU A 900 -1.34 18.11 17.34
C LEU A 900 -0.02 18.73 16.85
N ALA A 901 0.67 19.50 17.71
CA ALA A 901 1.95 20.11 17.40
C ALA A 901 3.06 19.05 17.22
N ALA A 902 3.09 18.03 18.06
CA ALA A 902 4.03 16.94 17.95
C ALA A 902 3.75 16.05 16.72
N GLU A 903 2.48 15.85 16.33
CA GLU A 903 2.15 15.17 15.06
C GLU A 903 2.61 16.01 13.85
N LEU A 904 2.46 17.34 13.89
CA LEU A 904 3.02 18.22 12.85
C LEU A 904 4.55 18.09 12.79
N ALA A 905 5.24 18.17 13.93
CA ALA A 905 6.68 18.04 14.01
C ALA A 905 7.16 16.68 13.46
N ARG A 906 6.42 15.59 13.70
CA ARG A 906 6.67 14.27 13.12
C ARG A 906 6.63 14.29 11.60
N ILE A 907 5.58 14.90 11.02
CA ILE A 907 5.42 14.96 9.57
C ILE A 907 6.56 15.77 8.96
N GLU A 908 6.92 16.91 9.55
CA GLU A 908 8.06 17.73 9.09
C GLU A 908 9.40 16.98 9.20
N LEU A 909 9.65 16.26 10.30
CA LEU A 909 10.84 15.42 10.47
C LEU A 909 10.91 14.30 9.42
N LYS A 910 9.76 13.73 9.01
CA LYS A 910 9.71 12.72 7.95
C LYS A 910 10.18 13.30 6.61
N ILE A 911 9.74 14.51 6.27
CA ILE A 911 10.12 15.21 5.02
C ILE A 911 11.62 15.51 4.99
N VAL A 912 12.16 16.04 6.09
CA VAL A 912 13.60 16.32 6.20
C VAL A 912 14.42 15.04 5.98
N ARG A 913 13.89 13.88 6.37
CA ARG A 913 14.57 12.59 6.24
C ARG A 913 14.32 11.86 4.90
N SER A 914 13.26 12.16 4.15
CA SER A 914 12.91 11.43 2.91
C SER A 914 13.56 12.01 1.64
N ALA A 915 14.20 13.19 1.71
CA ALA A 915 14.80 13.89 0.57
C ALA A 915 13.84 14.17 -0.63
N SER A 916 12.55 13.86 -0.48
CA SER A 916 11.49 14.09 -1.46
C SER A 916 10.30 14.79 -0.78
N ASP A 917 10.00 16.02 -1.20
CA ASP A 917 8.91 16.85 -0.63
C ASP A 917 7.48 16.32 -0.93
N ILE A 918 7.35 15.27 -1.75
CA ILE A 918 6.07 14.88 -2.36
C ILE A 918 5.30 13.83 -1.52
N GLU A 919 5.98 13.08 -0.66
CA GLU A 919 5.41 11.86 -0.03
C GLU A 919 4.50 12.07 1.19
N CYS A 920 4.36 13.30 1.74
CA CYS A 920 3.66 13.51 3.02
C CYS A 920 2.26 14.16 2.93
N LYS A 921 1.67 14.26 1.73
CA LYS A 921 0.38 14.98 1.54
C LYS A 921 -0.80 14.35 2.27
N ASP A 922 -0.82 13.03 2.37
CA ASP A 922 -1.92 12.31 3.03
C ASP A 922 -1.85 12.52 4.55
N GLU A 923 -0.65 12.59 5.13
CA GLU A 923 -0.42 12.84 6.54
C GLU A 923 -0.83 14.26 6.94
N TYR A 924 -0.54 15.28 6.11
CA TYR A 924 -1.06 16.63 6.37
C TYR A 924 -2.58 16.70 6.23
N THR A 925 -3.16 15.95 5.29
CA THR A 925 -4.62 15.85 5.15
C THR A 925 -5.24 15.27 6.42
N LEU A 926 -4.60 14.25 6.98
CA LEU A 926 -5.02 13.61 8.22
C LEU A 926 -4.82 14.54 9.43
N LEU A 927 -3.70 15.25 9.53
CA LEU A 927 -3.46 16.25 10.57
C LEU A 927 -4.52 17.37 10.52
N LEU A 928 -4.87 17.86 9.33
CA LEU A 928 -5.94 18.85 9.17
C LEU A 928 -7.30 18.31 9.63
N TYR A 929 -7.56 17.03 9.39
CA TYR A 929 -8.76 16.37 9.90
C TYR A 929 -8.74 16.30 11.44
N TYR A 930 -7.60 15.98 12.06
CA TYR A 930 -7.47 15.98 13.52
C TYR A 930 -7.62 17.36 14.13
N ILE A 931 -7.00 18.39 13.54
CA ILE A 931 -7.14 19.77 14.00
C ILE A 931 -8.62 20.20 13.96
N LYS A 932 -9.36 19.83 12.90
CA LYS A 932 -10.80 20.11 12.82
C LYS A 932 -11.62 19.35 13.86
N CYS A 933 -11.32 18.08 14.10
CA CYS A 933 -12.01 17.28 15.11
C CYS A 933 -11.78 17.85 16.51
N PHE A 934 -10.52 18.17 16.84
CA PHE A 934 -10.15 18.81 18.10
C PHE A 934 -10.91 20.14 18.29
N PHE A 935 -10.89 21.01 17.28
CA PHE A 935 -11.61 22.29 17.33
C PHE A 935 -13.11 22.13 17.57
N ASN A 936 -13.74 21.09 17.00
CA ASN A 936 -15.18 20.83 17.17
C ASN A 936 -15.54 20.24 18.54
N ASN A 937 -14.59 19.60 19.24
CA ASN A 937 -14.84 18.87 20.48
C ASN A 937 -14.52 19.70 21.74
N ILE A 938 -13.87 20.87 21.62
CA ILE A 938 -13.53 21.71 22.77
C ILE A 938 -14.72 22.61 23.15
N ILE A 939 -15.08 22.56 24.43
CA ILE A 939 -16.17 23.35 25.01
C ILE A 939 -15.68 24.76 25.43
N GLU A 940 -14.42 24.90 25.84
CA GLU A 940 -13.79 26.18 26.22
C GLU A 940 -12.35 26.26 25.68
N LEU A 941 -12.06 27.24 24.82
CA LEU A 941 -10.72 27.53 24.28
C LEU A 941 -10.18 28.80 24.92
N THR A 942 -8.94 28.78 25.41
CA THR A 942 -8.24 30.03 25.71
C THR A 942 -7.82 30.72 24.40
N PHE A 943 -7.47 32.01 24.47
CA PHE A 943 -6.99 32.74 23.28
C PHE A 943 -5.70 32.12 22.72
N ASP A 944 -4.77 31.76 23.61
CA ASP A 944 -3.48 31.16 23.25
C ASP A 944 -3.68 29.78 22.60
N ASP A 945 -4.63 28.99 23.10
CA ASP A 945 -5.01 27.70 22.51
C ASP A 945 -5.57 27.87 21.09
N ALA A 946 -6.45 28.85 20.89
CA ALA A 946 -7.02 29.15 19.59
C ALA A 946 -5.95 29.62 18.59
N GLU A 947 -5.01 30.45 19.03
CA GLU A 947 -3.88 30.92 18.22
C GLU A 947 -2.97 29.75 17.80
N ALA A 948 -2.59 28.87 18.74
CA ALA A 948 -1.75 27.71 18.47
C ALA A 948 -2.41 26.72 17.49
N ILE A 949 -3.70 26.40 17.68
CA ILE A 949 -4.46 25.55 16.75
C ILE A 949 -4.48 26.17 15.35
N TRP A 950 -4.67 27.48 15.27
CA TRP A 950 -4.74 28.19 14.00
C TRP A 950 -3.40 28.17 13.26
N PHE A 951 -2.28 28.33 13.98
CA PHE A 951 -0.94 28.14 13.42
C PHE A 951 -0.72 26.73 12.88
N LEU A 952 -1.05 25.69 13.66
CA LEU A 952 -0.94 24.30 13.24
C LEU A 952 -1.77 24.03 11.98
N TYR A 953 -2.98 24.59 11.92
CA TYR A 953 -3.88 24.45 10.78
C TYR A 953 -3.28 25.06 9.51
N ILE A 954 -2.71 26.26 9.58
CA ILE A 954 -2.08 26.91 8.42
C ILE A 954 -0.90 26.10 7.92
N ILE A 955 0.00 25.67 8.81
CA ILE A 955 1.21 24.96 8.40
C ILE A 955 0.81 23.65 7.71
N ALA A 956 -0.12 22.90 8.29
CA ALA A 956 -0.60 21.66 7.69
C ALA A 956 -1.29 21.91 6.33
N LEU A 957 -2.13 22.95 6.22
CA LEU A 957 -2.80 23.33 4.98
C LEU A 957 -1.81 23.79 3.90
N PHE A 958 -0.76 24.49 4.32
CA PHE A 958 0.31 24.98 3.47
C PHE A 958 1.05 23.84 2.80
N ARG A 959 1.47 22.86 3.61
CA ARG A 959 2.19 21.70 3.12
C ARG A 959 1.32 20.78 2.27
N GLN A 960 0.03 20.65 2.60
CA GLN A 960 -0.92 19.85 1.81
C GLN A 960 -1.09 20.38 0.37
N LYS A 961 -1.25 21.71 0.19
CA LYS A 961 -1.72 22.29 -1.09
C LYS A 961 -0.64 22.68 -2.09
N SER A 962 0.62 22.80 -1.68
CA SER A 962 1.76 23.18 -2.55
C SER A 962 1.58 24.49 -3.37
N ASP A 963 0.60 25.35 -3.06
CA ASP A 963 0.27 26.57 -3.82
C ASP A 963 0.26 27.81 -2.89
N PHE A 964 1.35 28.58 -2.96
CA PHE A 964 1.61 29.75 -2.11
C PHE A 964 0.58 30.88 -2.29
N SER A 965 0.00 31.01 -3.49
CA SER A 965 -0.81 32.18 -3.88
C SER A 965 -2.18 32.25 -3.17
N LYS A 966 -2.74 31.09 -2.82
CA LYS A 966 -4.06 31.00 -2.16
C LYS A 966 -3.98 31.20 -0.65
N ILE A 967 -2.81 31.00 -0.06
CA ILE A 967 -2.61 30.99 1.39
C ILE A 967 -2.33 32.39 1.92
N THR A 968 -1.57 33.22 1.19
CA THR A 968 -1.34 34.63 1.56
C THR A 968 -2.65 35.40 1.74
N ASN A 969 -3.64 35.11 0.88
CA ASN A 969 -4.98 35.71 0.93
C ASN A 969 -5.79 35.22 2.15
N LEU A 970 -5.59 33.97 2.58
CA LEU A 970 -6.22 33.38 3.77
C LEU A 970 -5.60 33.93 5.07
N VAL A 971 -4.28 34.09 5.11
CA VAL A 971 -3.54 34.65 6.25
C VAL A 971 -3.87 36.13 6.46
N GLU A 972 -3.92 36.93 5.39
CA GLU A 972 -4.34 38.34 5.42
C GLU A 972 -5.77 38.50 5.95
N LYS A 973 -6.71 37.64 5.49
CA LYS A 973 -8.11 37.68 5.93
C LYS A 973 -8.29 37.28 7.39
N ALA A 974 -7.54 36.29 7.86
CA ALA A 974 -7.63 35.87 9.26
C ALA A 974 -6.92 36.83 10.22
N ARG A 975 -5.82 37.49 9.82
CA ARG A 975 -5.25 38.62 10.56
C ARG A 975 -6.25 39.75 10.72
N ALA A 976 -7.01 40.06 9.66
CA ALA A 976 -8.08 41.06 9.74
C ALA A 976 -9.18 40.64 10.74
N ILE A 977 -9.58 39.36 10.74
CA ILE A 977 -10.58 38.82 11.68
C ILE A 977 -10.07 38.83 13.14
N ALA A 978 -8.82 38.42 13.38
CA ALA A 978 -8.21 38.44 14.71
C ALA A 978 -8.06 39.89 15.23
N GLY A 979 -7.66 40.83 14.36
CA GLY A 979 -7.63 42.25 14.68
C GLY A 979 -9.00 42.80 15.04
N MET A 980 -10.05 42.43 14.30
CA MET A 980 -11.43 42.84 14.61
C MET A 980 -11.95 42.24 15.93
N ALA A 981 -11.62 40.98 16.25
CA ALA A 981 -11.97 40.37 17.53
C ALA A 981 -11.25 41.04 18.70
N GLN A 982 -9.98 41.41 18.51
CA GLN A 982 -9.19 42.12 19.51
C GLN A 982 -9.73 43.55 19.74
N GLU A 983 -10.12 44.27 18.69
CA GLU A 983 -10.79 45.57 18.78
C GLU A 983 -12.16 45.48 19.46
N LEU A 984 -12.93 44.42 19.20
CA LEU A 984 -14.24 44.19 19.83
C LEU A 984 -14.12 43.85 21.31
N MET A 985 -13.11 43.06 21.72
CA MET A 985 -12.83 42.83 23.14
C MET A 985 -12.36 44.09 23.84
N PHE A 986 -11.53 44.91 23.17
CA PHE A 986 -11.08 46.20 23.69
C PHE A 986 -12.25 47.20 23.83
N ALA A 987 -13.19 47.19 22.89
CA ALA A 987 -14.41 48.01 22.93
C ALA A 987 -15.40 47.55 24.02
N ALA A 988 -15.48 46.24 24.29
CA ALA A 988 -16.29 45.69 25.38
C ALA A 988 -15.73 46.04 26.77
N GLN A 989 -14.43 46.23 26.89
CA GLN A 989 -13.76 46.62 28.13
C GLN A 989 -13.83 48.13 28.42
N TYR A 990 -14.20 48.95 27.42
CA TYR A 990 -14.25 50.42 27.51
C TYR A 990 -15.65 51.03 27.53
N ASN A 991 -16.70 50.27 27.26
CA ASN A 991 -18.10 50.73 27.37
C ASN A 991 -18.77 50.18 28.62
N GLY A 992 -18.23 50.54 29.78
CA GLY A 992 -18.99 50.59 31.02
C GLY A 992 -19.17 52.04 31.40
N ASP A 993 -20.37 52.61 31.18
CA ASP A 993 -20.96 53.59 32.09
C ASP A 993 -22.47 53.83 31.82
N GLU A 994 -23.23 53.44 32.84
CA GLU A 994 -24.48 53.99 33.41
C GLU A 994 -25.77 54.21 32.58
N ALA A 995 -26.78 53.41 32.92
CA ALA A 995 -28.13 53.91 33.26
C ALA A 995 -28.83 53.00 34.30
N GLU A 996 -29.03 53.52 35.51
CA GLU A 996 -29.83 52.94 36.60
C GLU A 996 -31.34 52.93 36.28
N ILE A 997 -32.04 51.80 36.51
CA ILE A 997 -33.43 51.78 37.04
C ILE A 997 -33.63 50.58 38.01
N SER A 998 -33.98 50.96 39.24
CA SER A 998 -34.48 50.31 40.48
C SER A 998 -34.97 48.83 40.58
N GLU A 999 -34.44 48.17 41.62
CA GLU A 999 -35.02 47.29 42.69
C GLU A 999 -35.92 46.04 42.44
N LYS A 1000 -35.31 44.85 42.73
CA LYS A 1000 -35.73 43.70 43.62
C LYS A 1000 -36.88 42.73 43.23
N PRO A 1001 -36.93 41.47 43.75
CA PRO A 1001 -36.01 40.34 43.50
C PRO A 1001 -36.75 38.98 43.31
N TYR A 1002 -36.52 38.21 42.25
CA TYR A 1002 -36.69 36.73 42.28
C TYR A 1002 -35.79 36.08 41.23
N SER A 1003 -34.95 35.16 41.69
CA SER A 1003 -33.83 34.54 40.98
C SER A 1003 -34.27 33.43 40.01
N GLY A 1004 -33.94 33.60 38.73
CA GLY A 1004 -33.99 32.57 37.71
C GLY A 1004 -33.76 33.16 36.33
N LEU A 1005 -32.63 32.79 35.69
CA LEU A 1005 -32.24 33.02 34.30
C LEU A 1005 -32.42 34.43 33.69
N LYS A 1006 -31.30 35.02 33.24
CA LYS A 1006 -31.24 35.83 32.01
C LYS A 1006 -29.80 35.98 31.51
N PHE A 1007 -29.51 35.37 30.38
CA PHE A 1007 -28.44 35.77 29.47
C PHE A 1007 -28.91 36.98 28.64
N GLU A 1008 -28.00 37.91 28.34
CA GLU A 1008 -28.16 38.85 27.22
C GLU A 1008 -27.59 38.22 25.95
N THR A 1009 -28.48 37.82 25.03
CA THR A 1009 -28.23 36.95 23.87
C THR A 1009 -28.37 37.66 22.52
N ASN A 1010 -27.83 38.88 22.33
CA ASN A 1010 -27.89 39.53 21.01
C ASN A 1010 -26.51 39.67 20.32
N ALA A 1011 -25.44 40.05 21.04
CA ALA A 1011 -24.11 40.16 20.42
C ALA A 1011 -23.46 38.79 20.15
N PHE A 1012 -23.66 37.81 21.03
CA PHE A 1012 -23.16 36.44 20.88
C PHE A 1012 -23.86 35.70 19.73
N PHE A 1013 -25.16 35.94 19.53
CA PHE A 1013 -25.90 35.34 18.42
C PHE A 1013 -25.60 36.05 17.08
N GLU A 1014 -25.36 37.36 17.05
CA GLU A 1014 -24.91 38.03 15.83
C GLU A 1014 -23.51 37.59 15.40
N ALA A 1015 -22.57 37.42 16.34
CA ALA A 1015 -21.25 36.88 16.04
C ALA A 1015 -21.33 35.43 15.50
N ILE A 1016 -22.12 34.56 16.13
CA ILE A 1016 -22.35 33.19 15.63
C ILE A 1016 -23.05 33.21 14.25
N TYR A 1017 -23.98 34.13 14.00
CA TYR A 1017 -24.69 34.25 12.73
C TYR A 1017 -23.79 34.79 11.61
N GLU A 1018 -22.88 35.73 11.90
CA GLU A 1018 -21.88 36.22 10.94
C GLU A 1018 -20.79 35.19 10.67
N THR A 1019 -20.28 34.49 11.68
CA THR A 1019 -19.31 33.41 11.49
C THR A 1019 -19.90 32.26 10.67
N ARG A 1020 -21.17 31.91 10.91
CA ARG A 1020 -21.90 30.91 10.11
C ARG A 1020 -22.15 31.39 8.67
N ARG A 1021 -22.56 32.64 8.46
CA ARG A 1021 -22.75 33.23 7.12
C ARG A 1021 -21.43 33.27 6.33
N ASN A 1022 -20.32 33.60 6.98
CA ASN A 1022 -18.99 33.64 6.36
C ASN A 1022 -18.46 32.23 6.03
N TYR A 1023 -18.78 31.23 6.86
CA TYR A 1023 -18.52 29.82 6.58
C TYR A 1023 -19.36 29.28 5.40
N GLU A 1024 -20.65 29.60 5.33
CA GLU A 1024 -21.53 29.20 4.23
C GLU A 1024 -21.15 29.85 2.89
N MET A 1025 -20.66 31.11 2.90
CA MET A 1025 -20.07 31.75 1.71
C MET A 1025 -18.74 31.10 1.27
N LEU A 1026 -17.94 30.61 2.22
CA LEU A 1026 -16.67 29.94 1.94
C LEU A 1026 -16.89 28.57 1.26
N VAL A 1027 -17.94 27.84 1.64
CA VAL A 1027 -18.30 26.55 1.04
C VAL A 1027 -18.85 26.74 -0.39
N GLN A 1028 -19.68 27.76 -0.63
CA GLN A 1028 -20.25 28.04 -1.97
C GLN A 1028 -19.20 28.50 -2.99
N GLU A 1029 -18.17 29.22 -2.56
CA GLU A 1029 -17.10 29.67 -3.47
C GLU A 1029 -16.09 28.53 -3.78
N VAL A 1030 -15.99 27.53 -2.92
CA VAL A 1030 -15.21 26.29 -3.17
C VAL A 1030 -15.89 25.42 -4.23
N ASP A 1031 -17.22 25.35 -4.27
CA ASP A 1031 -17.97 24.61 -5.30
C ASP A 1031 -17.96 25.31 -6.66
N ARG A 1032 -17.88 26.65 -6.69
CA ARG A 1032 -17.85 27.44 -7.93
C ARG A 1032 -16.53 27.30 -8.71
N ILE A 1033 -15.43 27.00 -8.03
CA ILE A 1033 -14.08 26.97 -8.62
C ILE A 1033 -13.76 25.59 -9.25
N ALA A 1034 -14.60 24.58 -9.06
CA ALA A 1034 -14.38 23.21 -9.55
C ALA A 1034 -14.85 22.90 -11.00
N GLY A 1035 -15.24 23.90 -11.82
CA GLY A 1035 -15.71 23.68 -13.20
C GLY A 1035 -15.27 24.73 -14.23
N VAL A 1036 -14.47 24.29 -15.21
CA VAL A 1036 -13.71 25.08 -16.21
C VAL A 1036 -14.56 25.83 -17.28
N SER A 1037 -14.21 27.08 -17.64
CA SER A 1037 -13.75 27.50 -19.01
C SER A 1037 -13.28 28.98 -19.06
N ILE A 1038 -12.20 29.24 -19.83
CA ILE A 1038 -11.48 30.52 -20.12
C ILE A 1038 -11.90 30.96 -21.56
N PRO A 1039 -12.05 32.25 -22.00
CA PRO A 1039 -10.94 33.22 -22.25
C PRO A 1039 -11.32 34.74 -22.28
N PRO A 1040 -10.47 35.69 -22.78
CA PRO A 1040 -9.25 36.25 -22.16
C PRO A 1040 -9.18 37.81 -22.14
N CYS A 1041 -8.10 38.34 -21.52
CA CYS A 1041 -7.47 39.67 -21.69
C CYS A 1041 -8.19 40.95 -21.19
N SER A 1042 -7.56 41.70 -20.25
CA SER A 1042 -6.61 42.79 -20.58
C SER A 1042 -6.23 43.67 -19.37
N ALA A 1043 -5.00 44.19 -19.44
CA ALA A 1043 -4.49 45.47 -18.92
C ALA A 1043 -4.39 45.71 -17.39
N ALA A 1044 -3.15 45.71 -16.87
CA ALA A 1044 -2.33 46.92 -16.68
C ALA A 1044 -1.46 46.82 -15.41
N PHE A 1045 -0.15 46.81 -15.63
CA PHE A 1045 0.88 47.11 -14.64
C PHE A 1045 0.85 48.61 -14.28
N THR A 1046 1.07 48.93 -13.01
CA THR A 1046 1.88 50.10 -12.62
C THR A 1046 2.51 49.89 -11.25
N GLU A 1047 3.84 49.99 -11.21
CA GLU A 1047 4.68 50.16 -10.02
C GLU A 1047 4.33 51.44 -9.26
N LYS A 1048 4.39 51.41 -7.91
CA LYS A 1048 5.08 52.46 -7.14
C LYS A 1048 5.28 52.13 -5.65
N GLN A 1049 6.56 52.22 -5.27
CA GLN A 1049 7.08 52.83 -4.02
C GLN A 1049 7.21 51.99 -2.74
N ILE A 1050 8.38 51.35 -2.66
CA ILE A 1050 9.27 51.29 -1.48
C ILE A 1050 9.50 52.71 -0.92
N SER A 1051 9.36 52.91 0.41
CA SER A 1051 10.42 53.49 1.27
C SER A 1051 9.98 53.79 2.73
N ASN A 1052 10.87 53.39 3.66
CA ASN A 1052 11.23 53.97 4.98
C ASN A 1052 10.36 53.63 6.22
N PHE A 1053 10.95 52.99 7.26
CA PHE A 1053 11.82 53.63 8.27
C PHE A 1053 12.55 52.60 9.16
N VAL A 1054 13.71 53.02 9.69
CA VAL A 1054 14.71 52.31 10.49
C VAL A 1054 14.87 53.01 11.87
N LEU A 1055 15.28 52.22 12.89
CA LEU A 1055 15.87 52.55 14.22
C LEU A 1055 14.98 52.76 15.47
N ILE A 1056 15.25 51.96 16.52
CA ILE A 1056 15.59 52.24 17.95
C ILE A 1056 15.77 50.84 18.63
N SER A 1057 16.98 50.30 18.80
CA SER A 1057 17.96 50.37 19.91
C SER A 1057 17.62 49.60 21.22
N GLU A 1058 18.37 48.52 21.44
CA GLU A 1058 18.94 47.94 22.68
C GLU A 1058 18.26 48.14 24.06
N SER A 1059 18.05 47.04 24.80
CA SER A 1059 18.80 46.77 26.05
C SER A 1059 18.47 45.43 26.75
N LYS A 1060 19.56 44.78 27.24
CA LYS A 1060 19.71 43.80 28.36
C LYS A 1060 19.32 42.32 28.18
N LEU A 1061 20.36 41.49 28.03
CA LEU A 1061 20.44 40.07 28.36
C LEU A 1061 21.55 39.86 29.42
N PRO A 1062 21.40 38.90 30.35
CA PRO A 1062 22.52 38.20 30.98
C PRO A 1062 22.39 36.66 30.82
N PRO A 1063 23.39 35.86 31.21
CA PRO A 1063 24.47 35.37 30.35
C PRO A 1063 24.31 33.89 29.94
N ARG A 1064 24.95 33.56 28.81
CA ARG A 1064 25.23 32.21 28.31
C ARG A 1064 25.92 31.33 29.37
N LEU A 1065 25.50 30.07 29.44
CA LEU A 1065 26.35 28.95 29.87
C LEU A 1065 26.73 28.16 28.62
N GLU A 1066 28.03 27.92 28.51
CA GLU A 1066 28.74 27.25 27.43
C GLU A 1066 28.56 25.73 27.53
N SER A 1067 28.27 25.06 26.40
CA SER A 1067 29.02 23.90 25.91
C SER A 1067 28.47 23.45 24.56
N ASP A 1068 28.93 24.10 23.49
CA ASP A 1068 28.98 23.51 22.15
C ASP A 1068 30.36 22.89 22.01
N GLU A 1069 30.44 21.57 21.79
CA GLU A 1069 31.54 20.99 21.02
C GLU A 1069 30.99 19.82 20.20
N ILE A 1070 31.32 19.85 18.91
CA ILE A 1070 31.10 18.86 17.84
C ILE A 1070 29.77 19.01 17.07
N PHE A 1071 29.73 19.93 16.10
CA PHE A 1071 29.10 19.73 14.77
C PHE A 1071 29.51 20.89 13.84
N GLU A 1072 30.73 20.87 13.31
CA GLU A 1072 31.10 21.63 12.11
C GLU A 1072 31.81 20.70 11.15
N GLU A 1073 31.08 20.19 10.15
CA GLU A 1073 31.57 20.05 8.78
C GLU A 1073 30.39 19.72 7.84
N LEU A 1074 30.25 20.53 6.77
CA LEU A 1074 29.40 20.38 5.57
C LEU A 1074 27.91 20.79 5.64
N ILE A 1075 27.61 22.10 5.58
CA ILE A 1075 26.35 22.65 4.99
C ILE A 1075 26.64 24.01 4.32
N PRO A 1076 26.07 24.36 3.14
CA PRO A 1076 26.23 25.67 2.49
C PRO A 1076 25.53 26.82 3.23
N ASP A 1077 26.10 28.03 3.16
CA ASP A 1077 25.72 29.22 3.94
C ASP A 1077 24.27 29.75 3.76
N GLU A 1078 23.48 29.25 2.81
CA GLU A 1078 22.08 29.70 2.58
C GLU A 1078 21.04 29.02 3.50
N GLU A 1079 21.37 27.95 4.23
CA GLU A 1079 20.43 27.26 5.14
C GLU A 1079 20.41 27.82 6.58
N ILE A 1080 21.33 28.72 6.94
CA ILE A 1080 21.49 29.22 8.31
C ILE A 1080 20.43 30.29 8.67
N GLU A 1081 19.89 31.00 7.67
CA GLU A 1081 18.95 32.11 7.92
C GLU A 1081 17.52 31.61 8.23
N ASN A 1082 17.10 30.50 7.61
CA ASN A 1082 15.79 29.87 7.89
C ASN A 1082 15.77 29.11 9.23
N ARG A 1083 16.90 28.52 9.66
CA ARG A 1083 17.02 27.88 10.99
C ARG A 1083 17.02 28.90 12.13
N ASN A 1084 17.57 30.09 11.92
CA ASN A 1084 17.61 31.16 12.95
C ASN A 1084 16.24 31.77 13.26
N ILE A 1085 15.29 31.74 12.31
CA ILE A 1085 13.90 32.17 12.54
C ILE A 1085 13.14 31.08 13.30
N PHE A 1086 13.34 29.80 12.94
CA PHE A 1086 12.66 28.67 13.57
C PHE A 1086 13.13 28.39 15.01
N GLY A 1087 14.44 28.50 15.27
CA GLY A 1087 15.00 28.39 16.62
C GLY A 1087 14.54 29.49 17.58
N ARG A 1088 14.16 30.68 17.06
CA ARG A 1088 13.59 31.77 17.86
C ARG A 1088 12.11 31.58 18.18
N ILE A 1089 11.37 30.88 17.32
CA ILE A 1089 9.96 30.56 17.54
C ILE A 1089 9.80 29.43 18.57
N LEU A 1090 10.62 28.37 18.48
CA LEU A 1090 10.62 27.30 19.47
C LEU A 1090 11.18 27.70 20.84
N GLY A 1091 12.07 28.70 20.90
CA GLY A 1091 12.58 29.24 22.16
C GLY A 1091 11.66 30.27 22.85
N SER A 1092 10.54 30.64 22.22
CA SER A 1092 9.51 31.53 22.82
C SER A 1092 8.27 30.78 23.33
N PHE A 1093 8.10 29.51 22.96
CA PHE A 1093 7.27 28.53 23.68
C PHE A 1093 8.05 28.01 24.89
#